data_AF-A0A838IQS6-F1
#
_entry.id   AF-A0A838IQS6-F1
#
_cell.length_a   1.000
_cell.length_b   1.000
_cell.length_c   1.000
_cell.angle_alpha   90.00
_cell.angle_beta   90.00
_cell.angle_gamma   90.00
#
_symmetry.space_group_name_H-M   'P 1'
#
loop_
_entity.id
_entity.type
_entity.pdbx_description
1 polymer ?
#
loop_
_entity_poly.entity_id
_entity_poly.type
_entity_poly.pdbx_seq_one_letter_code
_entity_poly.pdbx_strand_id
1 'polypeptide(L)'
;MARIFVTPKREELAQAGLLDEGVVSEELGAQELLVDPVVGGTITADGVVVVEGMDIRAHWKVLRTKSLEEVLHYVASHFADAPQARREILATWMARELGYSRLMRRKQRVTVEPLWDVLSAHRYAELSAGGEQALWMIATAMRPHRTSLHPMAALAAIALWRHTTDAELKAKARGLLEERSLPDDPRWLYELVGELEARGDDNALLGLVDLELGANFWEVAAQLCGLHLVRKYAQWYAGSSTSNLTRACDRAAEQHPREDEVWLQRMADAAIGGRLSFAWLEKPIGAAIRRTVGDSNRQSALRQFHKLRLYDADYRRLDHLYNAQLEAWHKHSSVKAYAELLEEVDRTTISNPTRAQRLLELMITRNARKVGSLLARIEYAIDHCAQGPKLDELEQRLIAIYVRNYAIESHAVRLVRRTHERIAWGEAPLASHEDLEMYLVISDYERAFEQLTCKFDGVTMEHADKNAAARTKIFVERRLDPSRITRAVRTIFTPMEWLGASIAEISLVSDAVERGMQLFESRTARLNLSEEVMGEFGAAGFALEDYAAIAKLPVDRVDTVLRRQRQQRLLLGAVAGGISGGLAPFSWGVLSLADVPIVLGLTGDICSRFCWFYGFDPREQPELPMEILAVALGGSRPSAIEPMLLRQNLCDYVVHKSVMVGALAHGGGKYVAGRSLSQLVERQMSKKSAEKVSALARRTVMRNLQRRAAEAAPSKTLPIVGALLGATLNVALLYDICEAAQAVLTDRFLERKYPLWMRQIGDEPLS
;
A
#
# COMPACT_ATOMS: atom_id res chain seq x y z
N MET A 1 -26.40 -33.51 2.72
CA MET A 1 -25.14 -34.02 2.15
C MET A 1 -24.03 -33.82 3.16
N ALA A 2 -23.64 -34.89 3.86
CA ALA A 2 -22.56 -34.88 4.85
C ALA A 2 -21.19 -34.98 4.13
N ARG A 3 -20.21 -34.15 4.53
CA ARG A 3 -18.80 -34.30 4.10
C ARG A 3 -18.06 -35.12 5.14
N ILE A 4 -17.65 -36.31 4.73
CA ILE A 4 -16.78 -37.24 5.45
C ILE A 4 -15.34 -36.73 5.30
N PHE A 5 -14.67 -36.42 6.40
CA PHE A 5 -13.21 -36.25 6.43
C PHE A 5 -12.59 -37.56 6.93
N VAL A 6 -11.78 -38.19 6.06
CA VAL A 6 -10.99 -39.38 6.37
C VAL A 6 -9.77 -38.95 7.18
N THR A 7 -9.56 -39.57 8.34
CA THR A 7 -8.34 -39.45 9.16
C THR A 7 -7.29 -40.41 8.60
N PRO A 8 -6.04 -39.99 8.34
CA PRO A 8 -5.01 -40.91 7.86
C PRO A 8 -4.63 -41.91 8.96
N LYS A 9 -4.42 -43.17 8.56
CA LYS A 9 -4.00 -44.24 9.46
C LYS A 9 -2.52 -44.09 9.80
N ARG A 10 -2.18 -44.41 11.04
CA ARG A 10 -0.85 -44.26 11.67
C ARG A 10 0.30 -44.93 10.90
N GLU A 11 0.00 -45.93 10.07
CA GLU A 11 0.95 -46.68 9.25
C GLU A 11 1.49 -45.90 8.04
N GLU A 12 0.69 -44.97 7.47
CA GLU A 12 1.13 -44.12 6.33
C GLU A 12 2.13 -43.04 6.77
N LEU A 13 2.05 -42.60 8.03
CA LEU A 13 2.98 -41.63 8.61
C LEU A 13 4.34 -42.25 8.96
N ALA A 14 4.36 -43.56 9.24
CA ALA A 14 5.60 -44.31 9.50
C ALA A 14 6.41 -44.58 8.22
N GLN A 15 5.74 -44.84 7.08
CA GLN A 15 6.41 -45.04 5.79
C GLN A 15 7.03 -43.76 5.20
N ALA A 16 6.60 -42.59 5.67
CA ALA A 16 7.13 -41.29 5.26
C ALA A 16 8.37 -40.84 6.08
N GLY A 17 8.85 -41.65 7.03
CA GLY A 17 10.05 -41.34 7.82
C GLY A 17 9.88 -40.18 8.81
N LEU A 18 8.66 -39.91 9.27
CA LEU A 18 8.33 -38.77 10.14
C LEU A 18 8.10 -39.15 11.62
N LEU A 19 8.52 -40.34 12.03
CA LEU A 19 8.54 -40.77 13.43
C LEU A 19 9.90 -41.41 13.73
N ASP A 20 10.72 -40.72 14.51
CA ASP A 20 11.95 -41.27 15.09
C ASP A 20 11.57 -42.24 16.22
N GLU A 21 11.89 -43.53 16.04
CA GLU A 21 11.94 -44.53 17.11
C GLU A 21 13.41 -44.92 17.36
N GLY A 22 13.84 -44.83 18.63
CA GLY A 22 15.18 -45.12 19.12
C GLY A 22 15.86 -43.82 19.56
N VAL A 23 16.00 -43.52 20.85
CA VAL A 23 16.92 -44.20 21.76
C VAL A 23 16.34 -44.26 23.18
N VAL A 24 16.19 -45.48 23.71
CA VAL A 24 16.25 -45.75 25.14
C VAL A 24 17.54 -46.51 25.36
N SER A 25 18.45 -45.95 26.16
CA SER A 25 19.43 -46.71 26.92
C SER A 25 19.73 -45.97 28.22
N GLU A 26 19.85 -46.77 29.26
CA GLU A 26 19.93 -46.49 30.69
C GLU A 26 21.19 -45.73 31.16
N GLU A 27 21.04 -45.23 32.39
CA GLU A 27 22.06 -44.95 33.42
C GLU A 27 23.06 -43.80 33.20
N LEU A 28 22.89 -42.74 34.01
CA LEU A 28 23.94 -42.25 34.90
C LEU A 28 23.40 -41.12 35.81
N GLY A 29 23.55 -41.33 37.12
CA GLY A 29 24.07 -40.33 38.06
C GLY A 29 23.20 -39.13 38.40
N ALA A 30 22.75 -39.09 39.65
CA ALA A 30 22.37 -37.86 40.32
C ALA A 30 23.48 -36.80 40.22
N GLN A 31 23.17 -35.64 39.64
CA GLN A 31 23.82 -34.38 39.99
C GLN A 31 22.88 -33.21 39.71
N GLU A 32 22.58 -32.47 40.78
CA GLU A 32 21.97 -31.15 40.73
C GLU A 32 22.78 -30.25 39.81
N LEU A 33 22.19 -29.85 38.69
CA LEU A 33 22.69 -28.76 37.85
C LEU A 33 21.58 -27.72 37.76
N LEU A 34 21.68 -26.73 38.65
CA LEU A 34 21.18 -25.38 38.44
C LEU A 34 21.79 -24.86 37.13
N VAL A 35 21.05 -25.00 36.03
CA VAL A 35 21.38 -24.32 34.78
C VAL A 35 20.43 -23.13 34.67
N ASP A 36 21.00 -21.93 34.82
CA ASP A 36 20.32 -20.69 34.46
C ASP A 36 19.86 -20.78 32.99
N PRO A 37 18.62 -20.37 32.67
CA PRO A 37 18.20 -20.33 31.28
C PRO A 37 18.96 -19.20 30.57
N VAL A 38 20.02 -19.56 29.85
CA VAL A 38 20.67 -18.66 28.90
C VAL A 38 19.67 -18.32 27.81
N VAL A 39 19.15 -17.10 27.86
CA VAL A 39 18.30 -16.50 26.84
C VAL A 39 19.19 -16.22 25.62
N GLY A 40 19.12 -17.10 24.62
CA GLY A 40 19.68 -16.83 23.29
C GLY A 40 18.84 -15.78 22.58
N GLY A 41 19.24 -14.50 22.69
CA GLY A 41 18.65 -13.40 21.93
C GLY A 41 19.67 -12.82 20.95
N THR A 42 19.28 -12.62 19.70
CA THR A 42 20.03 -11.81 18.74
C THR A 42 19.79 -10.33 19.02
N ILE A 43 20.86 -9.58 19.23
CA ILE A 43 20.85 -8.12 19.40
C ILE A 43 20.75 -7.51 17.99
N THR A 44 19.68 -6.76 17.71
CA THR A 44 19.62 -5.93 16.50
C THR A 44 20.40 -4.63 16.70
N ALA A 45 20.76 -3.94 15.61
CA ALA A 45 21.57 -2.71 15.62
C ALA A 45 21.05 -1.60 16.57
N ASP A 46 19.77 -1.64 16.94
CA ASP A 46 19.12 -0.69 17.85
C ASP A 46 19.04 -1.17 19.33
N GLY A 47 19.76 -2.23 19.71
CA GLY A 47 19.81 -2.71 21.10
C GLY A 47 18.56 -3.45 21.60
N VAL A 48 17.59 -3.71 20.72
CA VAL A 48 16.39 -4.47 21.05
C VAL A 48 16.71 -5.96 20.97
N VAL A 49 16.61 -6.66 22.11
CA VAL A 49 16.65 -8.12 22.15
C VAL A 49 15.31 -8.64 21.64
N VAL A 50 15.29 -9.15 20.40
CA VAL A 50 14.13 -9.89 19.88
C VAL A 50 14.26 -11.33 20.38
N VAL A 51 13.49 -11.69 21.41
CA VAL A 51 13.36 -13.09 21.84
C VAL A 51 12.37 -13.79 20.90
N GLU A 52 12.86 -14.17 19.72
CA GLU A 52 12.08 -15.01 18.79
C GLU A 52 12.06 -16.45 19.32
N GLY A 53 10.89 -16.88 19.81
CA GLY A 53 10.63 -18.28 20.16
C GLY A 53 10.75 -18.64 21.65
N MET A 54 10.19 -17.85 22.58
CA MET A 54 10.06 -18.28 23.97
C MET A 54 9.26 -19.60 24.07
N ASP A 55 9.88 -20.65 24.62
CA ASP A 55 9.16 -21.87 24.97
C ASP A 55 8.29 -21.64 26.20
N ILE A 56 7.06 -21.19 25.95
CA ILE A 56 6.00 -21.00 26.96
C ILE A 56 5.82 -22.27 27.82
N ARG A 57 6.05 -23.47 27.28
CA ARG A 57 5.93 -24.71 28.07
C ARG A 57 7.05 -24.87 29.09
N ALA A 58 8.28 -24.47 28.74
CA ALA A 58 9.41 -24.51 29.66
C ALA A 58 9.21 -23.51 30.81
N HIS A 59 8.84 -22.26 30.50
CA HIS A 59 8.49 -21.27 31.52
C HIS A 59 7.31 -21.73 32.38
N TRP A 60 6.28 -22.31 31.78
CA TRP A 60 5.14 -22.84 32.53
C TRP A 60 5.53 -23.94 33.51
N LYS A 61 6.42 -24.86 33.12
CA LYS A 61 6.94 -25.89 34.05
C LYS A 61 7.62 -25.26 35.27
N VAL A 62 8.41 -24.20 35.06
CA VAL A 62 9.07 -23.44 36.12
C VAL A 62 8.07 -22.64 36.97
N LEU A 63 7.06 -22.03 36.35
CA LEU A 63 6.00 -21.29 37.05
C LEU A 63 5.10 -22.22 37.88
N ARG A 64 4.98 -23.51 37.53
CA ARG A 64 4.18 -24.47 38.31
C ARG A 64 4.77 -24.75 39.69
N THR A 65 6.08 -24.71 39.82
CA THR A 65 6.79 -25.04 41.06
C THR A 65 6.99 -23.83 41.97
N LYS A 66 6.78 -22.61 41.47
CA LYS A 66 6.98 -21.37 42.22
C LYS A 66 5.69 -20.88 42.89
N SER A 67 5.83 -20.23 44.05
CA SER A 67 4.75 -19.51 44.74
C SER A 67 4.35 -18.25 43.96
N LEU A 68 3.19 -17.67 44.27
CA LEU A 68 2.73 -16.43 43.62
C LEU A 68 3.71 -15.26 43.86
N GLU A 69 4.15 -15.09 45.10
CA GLU A 69 5.13 -14.06 45.47
C GLU A 69 6.44 -14.24 44.70
N GLU A 70 6.91 -15.47 44.54
CA GLU A 70 8.10 -15.79 43.75
C GLU A 70 7.92 -15.46 42.27
N VAL A 71 6.74 -15.71 41.69
CA VAL A 71 6.44 -15.36 40.29
C VAL A 71 6.38 -13.84 40.10
N LEU A 72 5.68 -13.11 40.97
CA LEU A 72 5.58 -11.66 40.87
C LEU A 72 6.95 -11.00 41.05
N HIS A 73 7.73 -11.46 42.04
CA HIS A 73 9.09 -10.99 42.27
C HIS A 73 10.00 -11.30 41.08
N TYR A 74 9.93 -12.50 40.51
CA TYR A 74 10.70 -12.89 39.33
C TYR A 74 10.37 -12.03 38.11
N VAL A 75 9.07 -11.81 37.86
CA VAL A 75 8.62 -10.97 36.73
C VAL A 75 9.05 -9.51 36.90
N ALA A 76 8.93 -8.97 38.11
CA ALA A 76 9.32 -7.59 38.41
C ALA A 76 10.84 -7.36 38.23
N SER A 77 11.67 -8.34 38.62
CA SER A 77 13.13 -8.25 38.55
C SER A 77 13.71 -8.51 37.17
N HIS A 78 13.15 -9.46 36.40
CA HIS A 78 13.79 -9.94 35.16
C HIS A 78 13.13 -9.40 33.88
N PHE A 79 11.91 -8.85 33.95
CA PHE A 79 11.15 -8.42 32.78
C PHE A 79 10.66 -6.97 32.86
N ALA A 80 11.35 -6.12 33.62
CA ALA A 80 11.05 -4.69 33.72
C ALA A 80 11.11 -4.02 32.33
N ASP A 81 12.14 -4.30 31.54
CA ASP A 81 12.37 -3.73 30.21
C ASP A 81 11.69 -4.54 29.08
N ALA A 82 11.00 -5.63 29.41
CA ALA A 82 10.36 -6.55 28.47
C ALA A 82 8.84 -6.62 28.70
N PRO A 83 8.09 -5.53 28.43
CA PRO A 83 6.68 -5.42 28.81
C PRO A 83 5.78 -6.48 28.12
N GLN A 84 6.14 -6.97 26.94
CA GLN A 84 5.41 -8.06 26.27
C GLN A 84 5.54 -9.38 27.04
N ALA A 85 6.76 -9.81 27.33
CA ALA A 85 7.03 -11.05 28.05
C ALA A 85 6.41 -11.01 29.45
N ARG A 86 6.49 -9.86 30.13
CA ARG A 86 5.82 -9.60 31.41
C ARG A 86 4.32 -9.87 31.34
N ARG A 87 3.60 -9.31 30.35
CA ARG A 87 2.16 -9.54 30.19
C ARG A 87 1.83 -11.00 29.92
N GLU A 88 2.58 -11.67 29.04
CA GLU A 88 2.34 -13.07 28.68
C GLU A 88 2.55 -14.02 29.86
N ILE A 89 3.63 -13.85 30.63
CA ILE A 89 3.92 -14.66 31.82
C ILE A 89 2.82 -14.49 32.87
N LEU A 90 2.46 -13.25 33.18
CA LEU A 90 1.44 -12.95 34.19
C LEU A 90 0.05 -13.43 33.77
N ALA A 91 -0.35 -13.24 32.51
CA ALA A 91 -1.63 -13.73 32.02
C ALA A 91 -1.69 -15.27 31.99
N THR A 92 -0.57 -15.93 31.65
CA THR A 92 -0.46 -17.39 31.74
C THR A 92 -0.62 -17.86 33.19
N TRP A 93 -0.02 -17.14 34.14
CA TRP A 93 -0.19 -17.42 35.57
C TRP A 93 -1.64 -17.20 36.02
N MET A 94 -2.31 -16.12 35.61
CA MET A 94 -3.73 -15.89 35.90
C MET A 94 -4.62 -17.01 35.35
N ALA A 95 -4.29 -17.54 34.17
CA ALA A 95 -4.97 -18.70 33.62
C ALA A 95 -4.89 -19.93 34.56
N ARG A 96 -3.81 -20.06 35.34
CA ARG A 96 -3.69 -21.09 36.39
C ARG A 96 -4.69 -20.85 37.51
N GLU A 97 -4.68 -19.63 38.05
CA GLU A 97 -5.44 -19.24 39.24
C GLU A 97 -6.93 -19.44 39.00
N LEU A 98 -7.40 -19.02 37.82
CA LEU A 98 -8.80 -19.15 37.40
C LEU A 98 -9.15 -20.55 36.85
N GLY A 99 -8.24 -21.53 36.93
CA GLY A 99 -8.55 -22.93 36.62
C GLY A 99 -8.52 -23.32 35.13
N TYR A 100 -8.01 -22.49 34.21
CA TYR A 100 -7.89 -22.80 32.77
C TYR A 100 -6.83 -23.87 32.43
N SER A 101 -6.27 -24.54 33.43
CA SER A 101 -5.24 -25.59 33.29
C SER A 101 -5.57 -26.67 32.24
N ARG A 102 -6.85 -26.95 31.99
CA ARG A 102 -7.32 -27.94 31.00
C ARG A 102 -7.36 -27.42 29.54
N LEU A 103 -7.44 -26.11 29.32
CA LEU A 103 -7.54 -25.46 27.99
C LEU A 103 -6.17 -25.21 27.31
N MET A 104 -5.08 -25.44 28.06
CA MET A 104 -3.68 -25.25 27.67
C MET A 104 -3.17 -26.04 26.45
N ARG A 105 -3.99 -26.95 25.88
CA ARG A 105 -3.64 -27.65 24.63
C ARG A 105 -3.71 -26.73 23.39
N ARG A 106 -4.32 -25.55 23.48
CA ARG A 106 -4.45 -24.58 22.37
C ARG A 106 -3.74 -23.25 22.72
N LYS A 107 -2.48 -23.09 22.29
CA LYS A 107 -1.56 -21.98 22.64
C LYS A 107 -2.16 -20.57 22.55
N GLN A 108 -3.00 -20.27 21.56
CA GLN A 108 -3.45 -18.89 21.27
C GLN A 108 -4.58 -18.36 22.17
N ARG A 109 -5.32 -19.21 22.89
CA ARG A 109 -6.47 -18.75 23.71
C ARG A 109 -6.11 -18.47 25.16
N VAL A 110 -5.08 -19.14 25.68
CA VAL A 110 -4.71 -19.13 27.10
C VAL A 110 -4.30 -17.75 27.62
N THR A 111 -3.67 -16.92 26.80
CA THR A 111 -3.08 -15.65 27.27
C THR A 111 -4.10 -14.51 27.35
N VAL A 112 -5.24 -14.60 26.67
CA VAL A 112 -6.21 -13.50 26.59
C VAL A 112 -7.57 -13.85 27.20
N GLU A 113 -8.01 -15.11 27.09
CA GLU A 113 -9.29 -15.59 27.63
C GLU A 113 -9.46 -15.34 29.15
N PRO A 114 -8.44 -15.55 30.02
CA PRO A 114 -8.56 -15.23 31.44
C PRO A 114 -8.81 -13.73 31.70
N LEU A 115 -8.25 -12.85 30.86
CA LEU A 115 -8.38 -11.40 31.01
C LEU A 115 -9.77 -10.90 30.60
N TRP A 116 -10.44 -11.58 29.67
CA TRP A 116 -11.84 -11.33 29.35
C TRP A 116 -12.77 -11.77 30.48
N ASP A 117 -12.48 -12.91 31.11
CA ASP A 117 -13.36 -13.48 32.14
C ASP A 117 -13.36 -12.64 33.42
N VAL A 118 -12.21 -12.09 33.84
CA VAL A 118 -12.10 -11.17 34.99
C VAL A 118 -12.79 -9.81 34.78
N LEU A 119 -13.34 -9.52 33.59
CA LEU A 119 -14.27 -8.41 33.44
C LEU A 119 -15.62 -8.66 34.12
N SER A 120 -15.88 -9.85 34.69
CA SER A 120 -17.10 -10.14 35.46
C SER A 120 -16.79 -9.99 36.93
N ALA A 121 -17.72 -9.38 37.66
CA ALA A 121 -17.62 -9.28 39.12
C ALA A 121 -17.43 -10.66 39.76
N HIS A 122 -18.10 -11.70 39.25
CA HIS A 122 -17.97 -13.06 39.79
C HIS A 122 -16.56 -13.64 39.62
N ARG A 123 -15.98 -13.63 38.41
CA ARG A 123 -14.62 -14.16 38.18
C ARG A 123 -13.56 -13.28 38.79
N TYR A 124 -13.77 -11.97 38.83
CA TYR A 124 -12.87 -11.06 39.51
C TYR A 124 -12.82 -11.35 41.01
N ALA A 125 -13.96 -11.60 41.66
CA ALA A 125 -14.02 -11.97 43.08
C ALA A 125 -13.37 -13.33 43.41
N GLU A 126 -13.07 -14.17 42.41
CA GLU A 126 -12.29 -15.41 42.58
C GLU A 126 -10.78 -15.14 42.65
N LEU A 127 -10.32 -13.93 42.31
CA LEU A 127 -8.91 -13.57 42.35
C LEU A 127 -8.43 -13.40 43.79
N SER A 128 -7.21 -13.89 44.05
CA SER A 128 -6.49 -13.56 45.28
C SER A 128 -5.94 -12.14 45.24
N ALA A 129 -5.48 -11.61 46.38
CA ALA A 129 -4.80 -10.31 46.44
C ALA A 129 -3.57 -10.25 45.50
N GLY A 130 -2.85 -11.36 45.33
CA GLY A 130 -1.76 -11.42 44.37
C GLY A 130 -2.24 -11.50 42.90
N GLY A 131 -3.47 -11.97 42.66
CA GLY A 131 -4.14 -11.86 41.36
C GLY A 131 -4.46 -10.42 40.97
N GLU A 132 -4.94 -9.59 41.92
CA GLU A 132 -5.09 -8.14 41.70
C GLU A 132 -3.75 -7.45 41.43
N GLN A 133 -2.70 -7.83 42.18
CA GLN A 133 -1.34 -7.33 41.92
C GLN A 133 -0.83 -7.74 40.54
N ALA A 134 -1.08 -8.98 40.09
CA ALA A 134 -0.73 -9.43 38.75
C ALA A 134 -1.45 -8.61 37.67
N LEU A 135 -2.75 -8.32 37.85
CA LEU A 135 -3.52 -7.44 36.97
C LEU A 135 -2.90 -6.05 36.88
N TRP A 136 -2.52 -5.45 38.01
CA TRP A 136 -1.87 -4.14 38.02
C TRP A 136 -0.53 -4.16 37.27
N MET A 137 0.25 -5.23 37.44
CA MET A 137 1.50 -5.41 36.70
C MET A 137 1.29 -5.62 35.20
N ILE A 138 0.18 -6.25 34.78
CA ILE A 138 -0.19 -6.39 33.36
C ILE A 138 -0.63 -5.02 32.79
N ALA A 139 -1.45 -4.27 33.52
CA ALA A 139 -1.96 -2.97 33.12
C ALA A 139 -0.82 -1.95 32.92
N THR A 140 0.18 -1.94 33.82
CA THR A 140 1.32 -1.01 33.76
C THR A 140 2.47 -1.48 32.88
N ALA A 141 2.49 -2.75 32.47
CA ALA A 141 3.48 -3.23 31.52
C ALA A 141 3.18 -2.62 30.15
N MET A 142 3.80 -1.48 29.84
CA MET A 142 3.60 -0.74 28.60
C MET A 142 4.95 -0.26 28.05
N ARG A 143 5.01 -0.01 26.74
CA ARG A 143 6.17 0.66 26.15
C ARG A 143 6.04 2.18 26.42
N PRO A 144 7.13 2.90 26.78
CA PRO A 144 7.05 4.31 27.17
C PRO A 144 6.36 5.19 26.13
N HIS A 145 6.61 4.95 24.84
CA HIS A 145 6.15 5.81 23.74
C HIS A 145 4.77 5.45 23.16
N ARG A 146 4.06 4.44 23.68
CA ARG A 146 2.73 4.09 23.15
C ARG A 146 1.63 4.92 23.80
N THR A 147 0.87 5.63 22.98
CA THR A 147 -0.29 6.44 23.38
C THR A 147 -1.54 5.61 23.68
N SER A 148 -1.64 4.41 23.10
CA SER A 148 -2.71 3.45 23.37
C SER A 148 -2.24 2.28 24.22
N LEU A 149 -3.15 1.77 25.06
CA LEU A 149 -2.94 0.57 25.85
C LEU A 149 -2.81 -0.66 24.96
N HIS A 150 -1.95 -1.59 25.37
CA HIS A 150 -1.95 -2.92 24.77
C HIS A 150 -3.28 -3.63 25.12
N PRO A 151 -3.88 -4.46 24.24
CA PRO A 151 -5.16 -5.13 24.52
C PRO A 151 -5.25 -5.82 25.89
N MET A 152 -4.22 -6.59 26.26
CA MET A 152 -4.15 -7.23 27.59
C MET A 152 -4.06 -6.21 28.75
N ALA A 153 -3.32 -5.11 28.56
CA ALA A 153 -3.19 -4.06 29.58
C ALA A 153 -4.51 -3.31 29.75
N ALA A 154 -5.23 -3.05 28.65
CA ALA A 154 -6.55 -2.45 28.67
C ALA A 154 -7.58 -3.32 29.41
N LEU A 155 -7.64 -4.63 29.12
CA LEU A 155 -8.52 -5.55 29.85
C LEU A 155 -8.23 -5.56 31.35
N ALA A 156 -6.94 -5.60 31.72
CA ALA A 156 -6.53 -5.58 33.12
C ALA A 156 -6.90 -4.25 33.81
N ALA A 157 -6.65 -3.12 33.17
CA ALA A 157 -7.01 -1.80 33.69
C ALA A 157 -8.53 -1.65 33.87
N ILE A 158 -9.33 -2.10 32.90
CA ILE A 158 -10.80 -2.08 32.97
C ILE A 158 -11.30 -2.99 34.10
N ALA A 159 -10.74 -4.20 34.25
CA ALA A 159 -11.12 -5.11 35.33
C ALA A 159 -10.87 -4.49 36.72
N LEU A 160 -9.68 -3.92 36.93
CA LEU A 160 -9.32 -3.23 38.17
C LEU A 160 -10.24 -2.03 38.42
N TRP A 161 -10.40 -1.14 37.43
CA TRP A 161 -11.24 0.05 37.55
C TRP A 161 -12.69 -0.29 37.95
N ARG A 162 -13.24 -1.38 37.41
CA ARG A 162 -14.62 -1.78 37.71
C ARG A 162 -14.76 -2.45 39.06
N HIS A 163 -13.94 -3.47 39.32
CA HIS A 163 -14.27 -4.49 40.31
C HIS A 163 -13.40 -4.49 41.57
N THR A 164 -12.24 -3.82 41.58
CA THR A 164 -11.42 -3.79 42.80
C THR A 164 -12.15 -3.07 43.92
N THR A 165 -12.04 -3.61 45.14
CA THR A 165 -12.52 -2.95 46.37
C THR A 165 -11.51 -1.94 46.92
N ASP A 166 -10.26 -2.00 46.46
CA ASP A 166 -9.21 -1.05 46.86
C ASP A 166 -9.40 0.29 46.13
N ALA A 167 -9.79 1.31 46.89
CA ALA A 167 -10.03 2.65 46.35
C ALA A 167 -8.78 3.27 45.70
N GLU A 168 -7.58 2.98 46.22
CA GLU A 168 -6.33 3.49 45.67
C GLU A 168 -6.02 2.81 44.33
N LEU A 169 -6.16 1.48 44.27
CA LEU A 169 -5.94 0.73 43.04
C LEU A 169 -6.96 1.08 41.96
N LYS A 170 -8.22 1.30 42.35
CA LYS A 170 -9.28 1.80 41.47
C LYS A 170 -8.95 3.16 40.87
N ALA A 171 -8.47 4.09 41.70
CA ALA A 171 -8.06 5.42 41.27
C ALA A 171 -6.84 5.36 40.33
N LYS A 172 -5.86 4.49 40.60
CA LYS A 172 -4.72 4.25 39.71
C LYS A 172 -5.12 3.66 38.36
N ALA A 173 -6.00 2.67 38.36
CA ALA A 173 -6.50 2.06 37.13
C ALA A 173 -7.31 3.07 36.30
N ARG A 174 -8.13 3.89 36.96
CA ARG A 174 -8.81 5.03 36.33
C ARG A 174 -7.81 6.01 35.69
N GLY A 175 -6.80 6.45 36.44
CA GLY A 175 -5.78 7.37 35.94
C GLY A 175 -5.03 6.81 34.73
N LEU A 176 -4.80 5.49 34.69
CA LEU A 176 -4.17 4.84 33.54
C LEU A 176 -5.06 4.88 32.28
N LEU A 177 -6.37 4.67 32.44
CA LEU A 177 -7.35 4.78 31.35
C LEU A 177 -7.55 6.24 30.92
N GLU A 178 -7.35 7.22 31.82
CA GLU A 178 -7.40 8.65 31.49
C GLU A 178 -6.09 9.15 30.83
N GLU A 179 -4.94 8.53 31.12
CA GLU A 179 -3.65 8.85 30.51
C GLU A 179 -3.51 8.24 29.11
N ARG A 180 -4.12 7.07 28.87
CA ARG A 180 -3.88 6.27 27.67
C ARG A 180 -5.18 5.72 27.08
N SER A 181 -5.37 5.98 25.79
CA SER A 181 -6.49 5.47 25.00
C SER A 181 -6.55 3.94 25.00
N LEU A 182 -7.76 3.39 24.88
CA LEU A 182 -7.95 1.97 24.57
C LEU A 182 -7.38 1.61 23.19
N PRO A 183 -7.15 0.31 22.91
CA PRO A 183 -6.88 -0.17 21.56
C PRO A 183 -7.94 0.29 20.56
N ASP A 184 -7.49 0.78 19.41
CA ASP A 184 -8.30 1.26 18.28
C ASP A 184 -8.77 0.14 17.33
N ASP A 185 -8.45 -1.13 17.63
CA ASP A 185 -8.91 -2.27 16.84
C ASP A 185 -10.43 -2.47 16.98
N PRO A 186 -11.22 -2.27 15.90
CA PRO A 186 -12.68 -2.38 15.96
C PRO A 186 -13.18 -3.77 16.35
N ARG A 187 -12.41 -4.82 16.09
CA ARG A 187 -12.78 -6.19 16.50
C ARG A 187 -12.66 -6.36 18.00
N TRP A 188 -11.55 -5.91 18.56
CA TRP A 188 -11.32 -5.94 20.01
C TRP A 188 -12.35 -5.08 20.76
N LEU A 189 -12.64 -3.88 20.26
CA LEU A 189 -13.67 -3.02 20.84
C LEU A 189 -15.07 -3.64 20.75
N TYR A 190 -15.40 -4.34 19.65
CA TYR A 190 -16.69 -5.02 19.51
C TYR A 190 -16.86 -6.18 20.50
N GLU A 191 -15.79 -6.94 20.74
CA GLU A 191 -15.75 -7.99 21.77
C GLU A 191 -15.91 -7.36 23.16
N LEU A 192 -15.20 -6.26 23.44
CA LEU A 192 -15.29 -5.53 24.70
C LEU A 192 -16.71 -5.04 24.99
N VAL A 193 -17.34 -4.36 24.04
CA VAL A 193 -18.74 -3.93 24.17
C VAL A 193 -19.63 -5.13 24.49
N GLY A 194 -19.41 -6.26 23.81
CA GLY A 194 -20.19 -7.48 24.05
C GLY A 194 -20.03 -8.06 25.45
N GLU A 195 -18.81 -8.11 25.97
CA GLU A 195 -18.55 -8.60 27.32
C GLU A 195 -19.09 -7.66 28.41
N LEU A 196 -19.08 -6.35 28.17
CA LEU A 196 -19.65 -5.36 29.09
C LEU A 196 -21.20 -5.41 29.08
N GLU A 197 -21.83 -5.58 27.92
CA GLU A 197 -23.29 -5.68 27.76
C GLU A 197 -23.90 -7.01 28.24
N ALA A 198 -23.29 -8.15 27.88
CA ALA A 198 -23.87 -9.47 28.13
C ALA A 198 -24.10 -9.76 29.62
N ARG A 199 -23.46 -8.97 30.47
CA ARG A 199 -23.48 -9.09 31.94
C ARG A 199 -24.50 -8.13 32.57
N GLY A 200 -25.32 -7.44 31.77
CA GLY A 200 -26.44 -6.59 32.20
C GLY A 200 -26.01 -5.26 32.83
N ASP A 201 -24.77 -4.84 32.59
CA ASP A 201 -24.16 -3.66 33.21
C ASP A 201 -23.90 -2.57 32.16
N ASP A 202 -24.97 -2.07 31.54
CA ASP A 202 -24.91 -0.96 30.58
C ASP A 202 -24.22 0.29 31.20
N ASN A 203 -24.31 0.42 32.52
CA ASN A 203 -23.64 1.49 33.27
C ASN A 203 -22.12 1.37 33.22
N ALA A 204 -21.55 0.17 33.14
CA ALA A 204 -20.11 0.01 33.00
C ALA A 204 -19.59 0.46 31.64
N LEU A 205 -20.30 0.12 30.55
CA LEU A 205 -19.92 0.57 29.22
C LEU A 205 -20.06 2.10 29.11
N LEU A 206 -21.17 2.66 29.61
CA LEU A 206 -21.36 4.11 29.66
C LEU A 206 -20.29 4.81 30.51
N GLY A 207 -19.94 4.24 31.67
CA GLY A 207 -18.89 4.78 32.52
C GLY A 207 -17.52 4.76 31.84
N LEU A 208 -17.23 3.74 31.01
CA LEU A 208 -16.01 3.68 30.22
C LEU A 208 -16.01 4.73 29.11
N VAL A 209 -17.15 4.91 28.42
CA VAL A 209 -17.29 6.00 27.43
C VAL A 209 -17.08 7.36 28.07
N ASP A 210 -17.68 7.62 29.23
CA ASP A 210 -17.55 8.90 29.95
C ASP A 210 -16.10 9.14 30.39
N LEU A 211 -15.38 8.08 30.75
CA LEU A 211 -13.95 8.15 31.07
C LEU A 211 -13.12 8.52 29.82
N GLU A 212 -13.31 7.81 28.70
CA GLU A 212 -12.60 8.11 27.45
C GLU A 212 -12.92 9.52 26.93
N LEU A 213 -14.17 9.98 27.06
CA LEU A 213 -14.57 11.37 26.75
C LEU A 213 -13.84 12.37 27.66
N GLY A 214 -13.83 12.14 28.97
CA GLY A 214 -13.13 13.01 29.93
C GLY A 214 -11.62 13.09 29.68
N ALA A 215 -11.05 12.01 29.15
CA ALA A 215 -9.65 11.91 28.75
C ALA A 215 -9.34 12.47 27.35
N ASN A 216 -10.34 12.96 26.63
CA ASN A 216 -10.25 13.44 25.25
C ASN A 216 -9.92 12.35 24.20
N PHE A 217 -10.18 11.08 24.50
CA PHE A 217 -10.09 9.96 23.56
C PHE A 217 -11.38 9.81 22.73
N TRP A 218 -11.68 10.89 21.99
CA TRP A 218 -12.96 11.09 21.31
C TRP A 218 -13.32 9.97 20.32
N GLU A 219 -12.35 9.51 19.53
CA GLU A 219 -12.59 8.47 18.52
C GLU A 219 -13.02 7.14 19.16
N VAL A 220 -12.29 6.69 20.18
CA VAL A 220 -12.59 5.46 20.92
C VAL A 220 -13.96 5.57 21.58
N ALA A 221 -14.26 6.69 22.24
CA ALA A 221 -15.57 6.92 22.85
C ALA A 221 -16.72 6.84 21.83
N ALA A 222 -16.55 7.46 20.65
CA ALA A 222 -17.53 7.39 19.57
C ALA A 222 -17.68 5.96 19.02
N GLN A 223 -16.57 5.23 18.87
CA GLN A 223 -16.57 3.85 18.40
C GLN A 223 -17.25 2.90 19.39
N LEU A 224 -16.99 3.02 20.70
CA LEU A 224 -17.68 2.24 21.74
C LEU A 224 -19.20 2.43 21.67
N CYS A 225 -19.66 3.67 21.56
CA CYS A 225 -21.09 3.97 21.38
C CYS A 225 -21.64 3.38 20.07
N GLY A 226 -20.93 3.55 18.96
CA GLY A 226 -21.36 3.01 17.67
C GLY A 226 -21.44 1.48 17.66
N LEU A 227 -20.48 0.80 18.28
CA LEU A 227 -20.44 -0.66 18.37
C LEU A 227 -21.52 -1.22 19.31
N HIS A 228 -21.90 -0.50 20.37
CA HIS A 228 -23.11 -0.78 21.16
C HIS A 228 -24.34 -0.80 20.25
N LEU A 229 -24.52 0.24 19.42
CA LEU A 229 -25.64 0.30 18.47
C LEU A 229 -25.58 -0.82 17.43
N VAL A 230 -24.38 -1.20 16.95
CA VAL A 230 -24.23 -2.36 16.04
C VAL A 230 -24.73 -3.63 16.71
N ARG A 231 -24.38 -3.85 17.97
CA ARG A 231 -24.88 -5.00 18.74
C ARG A 231 -26.37 -4.90 19.02
N LYS A 232 -26.96 -3.72 19.10
CA LYS A 232 -28.42 -3.59 19.29
C LYS A 232 -29.20 -3.80 17.99
N TYR A 233 -28.69 -3.29 16.86
CA TYR A 233 -29.47 -3.12 15.62
C TYR A 233 -28.95 -3.86 14.39
N ALA A 234 -27.73 -4.41 14.42
CA ALA A 234 -27.04 -4.96 13.25
C ALA A 234 -26.20 -6.23 13.52
N GLN A 235 -26.55 -7.05 14.52
CA GLN A 235 -25.79 -8.24 14.95
C GLN A 235 -25.48 -9.29 13.86
N TRP A 236 -26.30 -9.39 12.80
CA TRP A 236 -26.33 -10.57 11.91
C TRP A 236 -25.99 -10.29 10.44
N TYR A 237 -25.37 -9.15 10.13
CA TYR A 237 -25.20 -8.74 8.73
C TYR A 237 -23.83 -9.07 8.15
N ALA A 238 -23.85 -9.77 7.01
CA ALA A 238 -22.71 -9.90 6.11
C ALA A 238 -22.43 -8.53 5.44
N GLY A 239 -21.37 -7.84 5.88
CA GLY A 239 -20.97 -6.52 5.39
C GLY A 239 -19.64 -6.07 6.00
N SER A 240 -19.13 -4.91 5.57
CA SER A 240 -17.98 -4.28 6.24
C SER A 240 -18.40 -3.75 7.61
N SER A 241 -17.46 -3.70 8.56
CA SER A 241 -17.67 -3.11 9.90
C SER A 241 -18.25 -1.69 9.81
N THR A 242 -17.73 -0.87 8.88
CA THR A 242 -18.20 0.48 8.62
C THR A 242 -19.64 0.54 8.13
N SER A 243 -20.06 -0.36 7.24
CA SER A 243 -21.45 -0.40 6.76
C SER A 243 -22.43 -0.79 7.85
N ASN A 244 -22.03 -1.74 8.71
CA ASN A 244 -22.83 -2.14 9.87
C ASN A 244 -22.95 -1.00 10.89
N LEU A 245 -21.86 -0.28 11.17
CA LEU A 245 -21.86 0.94 11.99
C LEU A 245 -22.81 2.00 11.44
N THR A 246 -22.67 2.38 10.16
CA THR A 246 -23.56 3.39 9.54
C THR A 246 -25.02 3.00 9.65
N ARG A 247 -25.37 1.74 9.35
CA ARG A 247 -26.76 1.28 9.41
C ARG A 247 -27.31 1.29 10.83
N ALA A 248 -26.54 0.82 11.80
CA ALA A 248 -26.96 0.77 13.18
C ALA A 248 -27.16 2.17 13.78
N CYS A 249 -26.20 3.06 13.55
CA CYS A 249 -26.26 4.46 14.00
C CYS A 249 -27.41 5.23 13.33
N ASP A 250 -27.63 5.03 12.03
CA ASP A 250 -28.79 5.57 11.31
C ASP A 250 -30.11 5.08 11.92
N ARG A 251 -30.22 3.76 12.15
CA ARG A 251 -31.42 3.16 12.70
C ARG A 251 -31.73 3.69 14.10
N ALA A 252 -30.73 3.78 14.97
CA ALA A 252 -30.85 4.39 16.30
C ALA A 252 -31.35 5.84 16.21
N ALA A 253 -30.71 6.65 15.35
CA ALA A 253 -31.00 8.07 15.20
C ALA A 253 -32.39 8.36 14.59
N GLU A 254 -32.88 7.49 13.71
CA GLU A 254 -34.15 7.69 12.99
C GLU A 254 -35.33 7.01 13.66
N GLN A 255 -35.16 5.76 14.10
CA GLN A 255 -36.25 4.91 14.59
C GLN A 255 -36.35 4.92 16.11
N HIS A 256 -35.21 5.02 16.82
CA HIS A 256 -35.14 4.88 18.28
C HIS A 256 -34.46 6.06 19.03
N PRO A 257 -34.63 7.34 18.61
CA PRO A 257 -33.82 8.45 19.15
C PRO A 257 -34.09 8.76 20.63
N ARG A 258 -35.20 8.28 21.21
CA ARG A 258 -35.51 8.41 22.64
C ARG A 258 -34.88 7.29 23.47
N GLU A 259 -34.90 6.07 22.96
CA GLU A 259 -34.36 4.90 23.65
C GLU A 259 -32.83 4.96 23.70
N ASP A 260 -32.20 5.44 22.64
CA ASP A 260 -30.73 5.53 22.53
C ASP A 260 -30.19 6.93 22.84
N GLU A 261 -30.99 7.79 23.48
CA GLU A 261 -30.64 9.20 23.68
C GLU A 261 -29.27 9.38 24.35
N VAL A 262 -28.98 8.62 25.40
CA VAL A 262 -27.70 8.71 26.12
C VAL A 262 -26.52 8.44 25.18
N TRP A 263 -26.57 7.37 24.40
CA TRP A 263 -25.52 7.01 23.43
C TRP A 263 -25.38 8.04 22.33
N LEU A 264 -26.50 8.53 21.78
CA LEU A 264 -26.49 9.56 20.74
C LEU A 264 -25.88 10.87 21.24
N GLN A 265 -26.15 11.25 22.50
CA GLN A 265 -25.55 12.43 23.13
C GLN A 265 -24.03 12.26 23.34
N ARG A 266 -23.56 11.10 23.82
CA ARG A 266 -22.11 10.83 23.96
C ARG A 266 -21.37 10.78 22.64
N MET A 267 -21.98 10.19 21.61
CA MET A 267 -21.44 10.24 20.24
C MET A 267 -21.32 11.67 19.73
N ALA A 268 -22.29 12.53 20.05
CA ALA A 268 -22.27 13.91 19.63
C ALA A 268 -21.21 14.74 20.39
N ASP A 269 -21.02 14.47 21.69
CA ASP A 269 -19.95 15.07 22.49
C ASP A 269 -18.58 14.66 21.96
N ALA A 270 -18.36 13.38 21.68
CA ALA A 270 -17.15 12.88 21.03
C ALA A 270 -16.90 13.56 19.68
N ALA A 271 -17.94 13.66 18.85
CA ALA A 271 -17.81 14.22 17.51
C ALA A 271 -17.42 15.70 17.53
N ILE A 272 -17.99 16.51 18.44
CA ILE A 272 -17.61 17.90 18.60
C ILE A 272 -16.19 18.01 19.19
N GLY A 273 -15.93 17.29 20.28
CA GLY A 273 -14.65 17.35 20.99
C GLY A 273 -13.46 16.98 20.10
N GLY A 274 -13.61 15.90 19.32
CA GLY A 274 -12.58 15.40 18.41
C GLY A 274 -12.66 15.93 16.98
N ARG A 275 -13.65 16.78 16.65
CA ARG A 275 -13.99 17.18 15.28
C ARG A 275 -14.06 15.99 14.30
N LEU A 276 -14.69 14.90 14.74
CA LEU A 276 -14.70 13.64 14.01
C LEU A 276 -15.49 13.73 12.69
N SER A 277 -14.91 13.19 11.61
CA SER A 277 -15.49 13.21 10.25
C SER A 277 -16.21 11.92 9.86
N PHE A 278 -16.49 10.99 10.77
CA PHE A 278 -17.04 9.70 10.35
C PHE A 278 -18.46 9.80 9.75
N ALA A 279 -18.66 9.15 8.60
CA ALA A 279 -19.95 9.09 7.88
C ALA A 279 -21.16 8.68 8.74
N TRP A 280 -20.92 7.78 9.69
CA TRP A 280 -21.95 7.21 10.56
C TRP A 280 -22.36 8.12 11.73
N LEU A 281 -21.69 9.26 11.92
CA LEU A 281 -22.03 10.25 12.95
C LEU A 281 -23.08 11.29 12.49
N GLU A 282 -23.30 11.43 11.19
CA GLU A 282 -24.15 12.50 10.65
C GLU A 282 -25.59 12.46 11.18
N LYS A 283 -26.25 11.30 11.10
CA LYS A 283 -27.62 11.14 11.62
C LYS A 283 -27.68 11.16 13.15
N PRO A 284 -26.77 10.49 13.89
CA PRO A 284 -26.70 10.60 15.34
C PRO A 284 -26.62 12.04 15.86
N ILE A 285 -25.80 12.89 15.27
CA ILE A 285 -25.70 14.30 15.68
C ILE A 285 -27.00 15.05 15.37
N GLY A 286 -27.61 14.79 14.21
CA GLY A 286 -28.93 15.32 13.89
C GLY A 286 -29.99 14.90 14.91
N ALA A 287 -29.95 13.66 15.40
CA ALA A 287 -30.82 13.19 16.47
C ALA A 287 -30.50 13.85 17.81
N ALA A 288 -29.22 13.96 18.19
CA ALA A 288 -28.79 14.63 19.41
C ALA A 288 -29.30 16.08 19.45
N ILE A 289 -29.18 16.85 18.36
CA ILE A 289 -29.71 18.22 18.25
C ILE A 289 -31.22 18.29 18.56
N ARG A 290 -32.00 17.29 18.10
CA ARG A 290 -33.45 17.21 18.35
C ARG A 290 -33.77 16.80 19.79
N ARG A 291 -32.87 16.08 20.46
CA ARG A 291 -33.05 15.56 21.82
C ARG A 291 -32.50 16.49 22.91
N THR A 292 -31.53 17.35 22.59
CA THR A 292 -30.99 18.36 23.53
C THR A 292 -32.05 19.45 23.77
N VAL A 293 -32.91 19.23 24.76
CA VAL A 293 -33.92 20.18 25.22
C VAL A 293 -33.46 20.77 26.55
N GLY A 294 -33.36 22.10 26.64
CA GLY A 294 -33.03 22.81 27.88
C GLY A 294 -31.61 23.35 27.98
N ASP A 295 -30.68 22.90 27.12
CA ASP A 295 -29.32 23.47 27.02
C ASP A 295 -29.12 24.17 25.67
N SER A 296 -29.43 25.47 25.64
CA SER A 296 -29.33 26.29 24.43
C SER A 296 -27.89 26.43 23.91
N ASN A 297 -26.90 26.42 24.81
CA ASN A 297 -25.50 26.59 24.43
C ASN A 297 -24.99 25.34 23.73
N ARG A 298 -25.25 24.16 24.31
CA ARG A 298 -24.89 22.87 23.70
C ARG A 298 -25.63 22.66 22.38
N GLN A 299 -26.92 22.97 22.33
CA GLN A 299 -27.69 22.85 21.08
C GLN A 299 -27.12 23.76 19.97
N SER A 300 -26.71 24.98 20.30
CA SER A 300 -26.08 25.90 19.35
C SER A 300 -24.75 25.34 18.83
N ALA A 301 -23.88 24.84 19.72
CA ALA A 301 -22.61 24.21 19.36
C ALA A 301 -22.81 23.00 18.43
N LEU A 302 -23.76 22.12 18.75
CA LEU A 302 -24.12 20.98 17.89
C LEU A 302 -24.62 21.42 16.51
N ARG A 303 -25.48 22.43 16.44
CA ARG A 303 -25.98 22.96 15.16
C ARG A 303 -24.86 23.59 14.33
N GLN A 304 -23.97 24.35 14.96
CA GLN A 304 -22.83 24.96 14.29
C GLN A 304 -21.90 23.89 13.71
N PHE A 305 -21.55 22.87 14.50
CA PHE A 305 -20.73 21.75 14.04
C PHE A 305 -21.41 21.00 12.90
N HIS A 306 -22.68 20.63 13.08
CA HIS A 306 -23.44 19.87 12.07
C HIS A 306 -23.62 20.65 10.76
N LYS A 307 -23.75 21.98 10.82
CA LYS A 307 -23.84 22.87 9.65
C LYS A 307 -22.60 22.80 8.76
N LEU A 308 -21.42 22.54 9.33
CA LEU A 308 -20.17 22.41 8.56
C LEU A 308 -20.10 21.11 7.74
N ARG A 309 -20.92 20.09 8.05
CA ARG A 309 -20.95 18.80 7.31
C ARG A 309 -19.57 18.17 7.11
N LEU A 310 -18.75 18.16 8.17
CA LEU A 310 -17.42 17.57 8.16
C LEU A 310 -17.41 16.04 7.96
N TYR A 311 -18.58 15.40 7.86
CA TYR A 311 -18.69 13.96 7.71
C TYR A 311 -18.29 13.50 6.30
N ASP A 312 -17.30 12.62 6.24
CA ASP A 312 -16.91 11.88 5.05
C ASP A 312 -18.11 11.10 4.53
N ALA A 313 -18.49 11.35 3.29
CA ALA A 313 -19.62 10.68 2.66
C ALA A 313 -19.21 10.23 1.26
N ASP A 314 -19.22 8.91 1.06
CA ASP A 314 -19.06 8.33 -0.27
C ASP A 314 -20.34 8.53 -1.10
N TYR A 315 -20.29 8.18 -2.38
CA TYR A 315 -21.45 8.31 -3.27
C TYR A 315 -22.68 7.59 -2.76
N ARG A 316 -22.52 6.40 -2.17
CA ARG A 316 -23.65 5.60 -1.67
C ARG A 316 -24.31 6.27 -0.48
N ARG A 317 -23.51 6.86 0.41
CA ARG A 317 -23.99 7.61 1.56
C ARG A 317 -24.74 8.84 1.14
N LEU A 318 -24.21 9.63 0.21
CA LEU A 318 -24.87 10.83 -0.32
C LEU A 318 -26.15 10.49 -1.08
N ASP A 319 -26.11 9.46 -1.94
CA ASP A 319 -27.30 8.95 -2.64
C ASP A 319 -28.40 8.57 -1.65
N HIS A 320 -28.05 7.90 -0.54
CA HIS A 320 -29.01 7.56 0.52
C HIS A 320 -29.54 8.80 1.27
N LEU A 321 -28.66 9.74 1.65
CA LEU A 321 -29.03 10.94 2.43
C LEU A 321 -29.94 11.90 1.64
N TYR A 322 -29.68 12.03 0.34
CA TYR A 322 -30.41 12.95 -0.53
C TYR A 322 -31.30 12.24 -1.56
N ASN A 323 -31.64 10.96 -1.33
CA ASN A 323 -32.39 10.14 -2.29
C ASN A 323 -33.70 10.83 -2.71
N ALA A 324 -34.44 11.39 -1.75
CA ALA A 324 -35.71 12.05 -2.03
C ALA A 324 -35.53 13.28 -2.95
N GLN A 325 -34.51 14.11 -2.69
CA GLN A 325 -34.21 15.29 -3.49
C GLN A 325 -33.65 14.91 -4.87
N LEU A 326 -32.72 13.96 -4.92
CA LEU A 326 -32.15 13.44 -6.17
C LEU A 326 -33.25 12.82 -7.05
N GLU A 327 -34.14 11.99 -6.49
CA GLU A 327 -35.27 11.43 -7.24
C GLU A 327 -36.25 12.50 -7.71
N ALA A 328 -36.61 13.48 -6.85
CA ALA A 328 -37.50 14.57 -7.22
C ALA A 328 -36.90 15.45 -8.34
N TRP A 329 -35.59 15.68 -8.29
CA TRP A 329 -34.86 16.36 -9.35
C TRP A 329 -34.84 15.54 -10.63
N HIS A 330 -34.45 14.27 -10.57
CA HIS A 330 -34.26 13.41 -11.75
C HIS A 330 -35.57 13.06 -12.45
N LYS A 331 -36.62 12.71 -11.70
CA LYS A 331 -37.91 12.25 -12.26
C LYS A 331 -38.87 13.40 -12.58
N HIS A 332 -38.86 14.46 -11.78
CA HIS A 332 -39.89 15.50 -11.84
C HIS A 332 -39.35 16.89 -12.17
N SER A 333 -38.04 17.04 -12.39
CA SER A 333 -37.40 18.35 -12.61
C SER A 333 -37.76 19.38 -11.53
N SER A 334 -37.90 18.92 -10.28
CA SER A 334 -38.34 19.78 -9.18
C SER A 334 -37.32 20.90 -8.94
N VAL A 335 -37.72 22.14 -9.21
CA VAL A 335 -36.90 23.35 -8.99
C VAL A 335 -36.53 23.50 -7.52
N LYS A 336 -37.45 23.15 -6.61
CA LYS A 336 -37.18 23.18 -5.17
C LYS A 336 -36.10 22.17 -4.78
N ALA A 337 -36.20 20.92 -5.25
CA ALA A 337 -35.19 19.90 -4.94
C ALA A 337 -33.82 20.27 -5.52
N TYR A 338 -33.79 20.84 -6.73
CA TYR A 338 -32.57 21.37 -7.33
C TYR A 338 -31.93 22.47 -6.48
N ALA A 339 -32.72 23.46 -6.05
CA ALA A 339 -32.23 24.56 -5.22
C ALA A 339 -31.71 24.07 -3.85
N GLU A 340 -32.40 23.14 -3.20
CA GLU A 340 -31.96 22.54 -1.93
C GLU A 340 -30.63 21.77 -2.06
N LEU A 341 -30.46 21.02 -3.16
CA LEU A 341 -29.23 20.30 -3.44
C LEU A 341 -28.06 21.27 -3.71
N LEU A 342 -28.29 22.33 -4.50
CA LEU A 342 -27.29 23.37 -4.73
C LEU A 342 -26.92 24.13 -3.46
N GLU A 343 -27.89 24.44 -2.60
CA GLU A 343 -27.61 25.09 -1.31
C GLU A 343 -26.69 24.21 -0.45
N GLU A 344 -26.88 22.89 -0.48
CA GLU A 344 -26.00 21.96 0.24
C GLU A 344 -24.61 21.88 -0.39
N VAL A 345 -24.49 21.89 -1.72
CA VAL A 345 -23.19 22.00 -2.41
C VAL A 345 -22.46 23.26 -1.96
N ASP A 346 -23.13 24.41 -1.98
CA ASP A 346 -22.53 25.71 -1.62
C ASP A 346 -22.11 25.76 -0.16
N ARG A 347 -22.96 25.21 0.72
CA ARG A 347 -22.66 25.07 2.15
C ARG A 347 -21.42 24.23 2.41
N THR A 348 -21.22 23.16 1.63
CA THR A 348 -20.13 22.20 1.84
C THR A 348 -18.88 22.49 1.02
N THR A 349 -18.93 23.41 0.07
CA THR A 349 -17.79 23.69 -0.81
C THR A 349 -16.55 24.17 -0.06
N ILE A 350 -16.72 24.90 1.05
CA ILE A 350 -15.59 25.39 1.85
C ILE A 350 -15.18 24.37 2.92
N SER A 351 -16.15 23.76 3.61
CA SER A 351 -15.88 22.91 4.78
C SER A 351 -15.64 21.44 4.46
N ASN A 352 -16.22 20.93 3.37
CA ASN A 352 -16.06 19.55 2.90
C ASN A 352 -16.20 19.51 1.36
N PRO A 353 -15.18 19.98 0.63
CA PRO A 353 -15.26 20.14 -0.82
C PRO A 353 -15.42 18.80 -1.56
N THR A 354 -14.90 17.70 -1.01
CA THR A 354 -15.09 16.35 -1.56
C THR A 354 -16.57 15.93 -1.53
N ARG A 355 -17.30 16.29 -0.47
CA ARG A 355 -18.75 16.07 -0.39
C ARG A 355 -19.50 16.89 -1.43
N ALA A 356 -19.15 18.17 -1.58
CA ALA A 356 -19.74 19.06 -2.58
C ALA A 356 -19.54 18.50 -4.01
N GLN A 357 -18.31 18.08 -4.32
CA GLN A 357 -17.95 17.43 -5.59
C GLN A 357 -18.81 16.20 -5.85
N ARG A 358 -18.85 15.24 -4.91
CA ARG A 358 -19.58 13.99 -5.08
C ARG A 358 -21.09 14.20 -5.21
N LEU A 359 -21.63 15.20 -4.51
CA LEU A 359 -23.05 15.56 -4.62
C LEU A 359 -23.37 16.14 -6.02
N LEU A 360 -22.53 17.03 -6.55
CA LEU A 360 -22.69 17.54 -7.92
C LEU A 360 -22.61 16.43 -8.96
N GLU A 361 -21.67 15.49 -8.81
CA GLU A 361 -21.57 14.33 -9.69
C GLU A 361 -22.84 13.48 -9.67
N LEU A 362 -23.42 13.24 -8.48
CA LEU A 362 -24.72 12.57 -8.35
C LEU A 362 -25.85 13.34 -9.02
N MET A 363 -25.89 14.67 -8.87
CA MET A 363 -26.88 15.53 -9.53
C MET A 363 -26.82 15.41 -11.06
N ILE A 364 -25.61 15.35 -11.62
CA ILE A 364 -25.34 15.23 -13.06
C ILE A 364 -25.73 13.86 -13.63
N THR A 365 -25.72 12.80 -12.81
CA THR A 365 -26.12 11.45 -13.27
C THR A 365 -27.57 11.31 -13.74
N ARG A 366 -28.38 12.38 -13.63
CA ARG A 366 -29.76 12.48 -14.11
C ARG A 366 -29.99 11.85 -15.49
N ASN A 367 -29.07 12.08 -16.42
CA ASN A 367 -29.21 11.68 -17.83
C ASN A 367 -28.46 10.37 -18.16
N ALA A 368 -27.76 9.77 -17.19
CA ALA A 368 -27.04 8.53 -17.42
C ALA A 368 -28.00 7.34 -17.50
N ARG A 369 -27.78 6.45 -18.47
CA ARG A 369 -28.51 5.18 -18.56
C ARG A 369 -28.35 4.41 -17.24
N LYS A 370 -29.41 3.76 -16.75
CA LYS A 370 -29.42 2.98 -15.49
C LYS A 370 -28.60 1.67 -15.53
N VAL A 371 -27.66 1.53 -16.47
CA VAL A 371 -26.90 0.29 -16.68
C VAL A 371 -25.52 0.41 -16.03
N GLY A 372 -25.20 -0.53 -15.14
CA GLY A 372 -23.88 -0.62 -14.49
C GLY A 372 -23.87 -0.17 -13.03
N SER A 373 -22.66 -0.09 -12.45
CA SER A 373 -22.44 0.39 -11.10
C SER A 373 -22.68 1.91 -11.00
N LEU A 374 -22.89 2.43 -9.79
CA LEU A 374 -23.03 3.88 -9.56
C LEU A 374 -21.84 4.67 -10.10
N LEU A 375 -20.61 4.17 -9.89
CA LEU A 375 -19.40 4.79 -10.42
C LEU A 375 -19.38 4.81 -11.95
N ALA A 376 -19.73 3.71 -12.61
CA ALA A 376 -19.79 3.66 -14.07
C ALA A 376 -20.84 4.64 -14.64
N ARG A 377 -21.95 4.82 -13.91
CA ARG A 377 -22.98 5.83 -14.26
C ARG A 377 -22.46 7.25 -14.11
N ILE A 378 -21.70 7.54 -13.05
CA ILE A 378 -21.06 8.84 -12.82
C ILE A 378 -20.06 9.14 -13.93
N GLU A 379 -19.13 8.22 -14.20
CA GLU A 379 -18.15 8.34 -15.28
C GLU A 379 -18.82 8.58 -16.63
N TYR A 380 -19.85 7.79 -16.95
CA TYR A 380 -20.63 7.95 -18.17
C TYR A 380 -21.29 9.33 -18.23
N ALA A 381 -21.90 9.79 -17.15
CA ALA A 381 -22.56 11.10 -17.10
C ALA A 381 -21.55 12.23 -17.37
N ILE A 382 -20.40 12.20 -16.69
CA ILE A 382 -19.35 13.21 -16.80
C ILE A 382 -18.74 13.24 -18.20
N ASP A 383 -18.51 12.08 -18.82
CA ASP A 383 -18.00 12.02 -20.20
C ASP A 383 -18.98 12.66 -21.20
N HIS A 384 -20.29 12.64 -20.89
CA HIS A 384 -21.36 13.25 -21.69
C HIS A 384 -21.74 14.68 -21.25
N CYS A 385 -21.15 15.21 -20.18
CA CYS A 385 -21.30 16.63 -19.83
C CYS A 385 -20.68 17.53 -20.88
N ALA A 386 -21.12 18.79 -20.90
CA ALA A 386 -20.47 19.88 -21.61
C ALA A 386 -20.40 19.67 -23.14
N GLN A 387 -21.35 18.91 -23.70
CA GLN A 387 -21.51 18.71 -25.15
C GLN A 387 -22.12 19.93 -25.86
N GLY A 388 -22.86 20.76 -25.11
CA GLY A 388 -23.43 22.01 -25.63
C GLY A 388 -22.36 23.11 -25.82
N PRO A 389 -22.68 24.15 -26.64
CA PRO A 389 -21.77 25.27 -26.86
C PRO A 389 -21.58 26.14 -25.61
N LYS A 390 -22.53 26.13 -24.67
CA LYS A 390 -22.45 26.81 -23.38
C LYS A 390 -22.51 25.78 -22.26
N LEU A 391 -21.70 26.00 -21.22
CA LEU A 391 -21.74 25.22 -19.99
C LEU A 391 -22.92 25.68 -19.14
N ASP A 392 -23.70 24.74 -18.61
CA ASP A 392 -24.71 25.07 -17.61
C ASP A 392 -24.08 25.39 -16.23
N GLU A 393 -24.90 25.88 -15.30
CA GLU A 393 -24.42 26.27 -13.97
C GLU A 393 -23.83 25.08 -13.18
N LEU A 394 -24.40 23.88 -13.29
CA LEU A 394 -23.90 22.69 -12.60
C LEU A 394 -22.54 22.28 -13.13
N GLU A 395 -22.38 22.26 -14.45
CA GLU A 395 -21.14 21.93 -15.13
C GLU A 395 -20.04 22.91 -14.74
N GLN A 396 -20.30 24.21 -14.77
CA GLN A 396 -19.33 25.24 -14.36
C GLN A 396 -18.90 25.06 -12.91
N ARG A 397 -19.84 24.84 -11.98
CA ARG A 397 -19.53 24.60 -10.57
C ARG A 397 -18.73 23.33 -10.36
N LEU A 398 -19.08 22.23 -11.02
CA LEU A 398 -18.34 20.97 -10.91
C LEU A 398 -16.91 21.12 -11.43
N ILE A 399 -16.72 21.77 -12.59
CA ILE A 399 -15.39 21.99 -13.16
C ILE A 399 -14.54 22.88 -12.23
N ALA A 400 -15.12 23.93 -11.67
CA ALA A 400 -14.42 24.78 -10.71
C ALA A 400 -14.05 24.03 -9.42
N ILE A 401 -14.93 23.16 -8.91
CA ILE A 401 -14.63 22.29 -7.77
C ILE A 401 -13.55 21.26 -8.09
N TYR A 402 -13.54 20.67 -9.29
CA TYR A 402 -12.47 19.76 -9.71
C TYR A 402 -11.11 20.43 -9.70
N VAL A 403 -11.04 21.67 -10.22
CA VAL A 403 -9.82 22.47 -10.22
C VAL A 403 -9.39 22.78 -8.80
N ARG A 404 -10.30 23.32 -7.98
CA ARG A 404 -10.02 23.66 -6.56
C ARG A 404 -9.55 22.47 -5.73
N ASN A 405 -10.14 21.30 -5.94
CA ASN A 405 -9.85 20.09 -5.15
C ASN A 405 -8.70 19.27 -5.70
N TYR A 406 -8.11 19.67 -6.82
CA TYR A 406 -7.15 18.85 -7.56
C TYR A 406 -7.67 17.43 -7.82
N ALA A 407 -8.94 17.32 -8.25
CA ALA A 407 -9.59 16.06 -8.61
C ALA A 407 -8.97 15.49 -9.91
N ILE A 408 -7.94 14.65 -9.78
CA ILE A 408 -7.12 14.08 -10.86
C ILE A 408 -7.68 12.77 -11.42
N GLU A 409 -8.91 12.39 -11.08
CA GLU A 409 -9.57 11.25 -11.68
C GLU A 409 -9.66 11.42 -13.20
N SER A 410 -9.54 10.30 -13.92
CA SER A 410 -9.42 10.32 -15.38
C SER A 410 -10.57 11.05 -16.08
N HIS A 411 -11.80 10.92 -15.57
CA HIS A 411 -12.99 11.59 -16.12
C HIS A 411 -13.02 13.10 -15.78
N ALA A 412 -12.60 13.50 -14.58
CA ALA A 412 -12.53 14.90 -14.16
C ALA A 412 -11.53 15.68 -15.03
N VAL A 413 -10.31 15.14 -15.20
CA VAL A 413 -9.27 15.74 -16.04
C VAL A 413 -9.73 15.88 -17.50
N ARG A 414 -10.42 14.86 -18.04
CA ARG A 414 -10.98 14.93 -19.41
C ARG A 414 -12.01 16.06 -19.52
N LEU A 415 -12.90 16.18 -18.53
CA LEU A 415 -13.91 17.23 -18.53
C LEU A 415 -13.22 18.59 -18.49
N VAL A 416 -12.38 18.86 -17.49
CA VAL A 416 -11.68 20.16 -17.31
C VAL A 416 -10.92 20.53 -18.58
N ARG A 417 -10.12 19.62 -19.17
CA ARG A 417 -9.36 19.93 -20.39
C ARG A 417 -10.24 20.28 -21.59
N ARG A 418 -11.41 19.65 -21.73
CA ARG A 418 -12.34 19.94 -22.83
C ARG A 418 -13.12 21.25 -22.64
N THR A 419 -13.20 21.75 -21.41
CA THR A 419 -14.14 22.82 -21.04
C THR A 419 -13.49 24.07 -20.47
N HIS A 420 -12.23 24.02 -20.02
CA HIS A 420 -11.60 25.12 -19.29
C HIS A 420 -11.60 26.44 -20.06
N GLU A 421 -11.42 26.44 -21.38
CA GLU A 421 -11.49 27.65 -22.21
C GLU A 421 -12.88 28.31 -22.26
N ARG A 422 -13.94 27.57 -21.89
CA ARG A 422 -15.33 28.06 -21.86
C ARG A 422 -15.72 28.68 -20.53
N ILE A 423 -14.85 28.62 -19.52
CA ILE A 423 -15.10 29.16 -18.18
C ILE A 423 -14.42 30.52 -18.06
N ALA A 424 -15.18 31.53 -17.62
CA ALA A 424 -14.63 32.82 -17.26
C ALA A 424 -13.98 32.74 -15.85
N TRP A 425 -12.73 32.25 -15.78
CA TRP A 425 -12.03 32.00 -14.50
C TRP A 425 -11.83 33.24 -13.63
N GLY A 426 -11.85 34.45 -14.22
CA GLY A 426 -11.82 35.69 -13.44
C GLY A 426 -13.11 35.98 -12.65
N GLU A 427 -14.21 35.33 -13.02
CA GLU A 427 -15.53 35.47 -12.37
C GLU A 427 -15.96 34.18 -11.63
N ALA A 428 -15.17 33.11 -11.73
CA ALA A 428 -15.47 31.83 -11.14
C ALA A 428 -15.31 31.91 -9.59
N PRO A 429 -16.38 31.65 -8.81
CA PRO A 429 -16.34 31.91 -7.38
C PRO A 429 -15.50 30.90 -6.57
N LEU A 430 -15.11 29.78 -7.18
CA LEU A 430 -14.51 28.65 -6.47
C LEU A 430 -13.06 28.35 -6.81
N ALA A 431 -12.58 28.82 -7.96
CA ALA A 431 -11.23 28.56 -8.45
C ALA A 431 -10.78 29.69 -9.37
N SER A 432 -9.51 30.05 -9.26
CA SER A 432 -8.85 31.09 -10.06
C SER A 432 -8.21 30.51 -11.32
N HIS A 433 -7.69 31.39 -12.18
CA HIS A 433 -6.88 30.97 -13.32
C HIS A 433 -5.58 30.27 -12.89
N GLU A 434 -4.97 30.72 -11.79
CA GLU A 434 -3.77 30.13 -11.20
C GLU A 434 -4.05 28.69 -10.72
N ASP A 435 -5.21 28.46 -10.10
CA ASP A 435 -5.63 27.11 -9.68
C ASP A 435 -5.79 26.18 -10.88
N LEU A 436 -6.34 26.68 -12.00
CA LEU A 436 -6.46 25.91 -13.23
C LEU A 436 -5.08 25.55 -13.80
N GLU A 437 -4.16 26.51 -13.89
CA GLU A 437 -2.81 26.25 -14.38
C GLU A 437 -2.14 25.16 -13.52
N MET A 438 -2.21 25.29 -12.19
CA MET A 438 -1.69 24.28 -11.26
C MET A 438 -2.37 22.92 -11.46
N TYR A 439 -3.68 22.88 -11.62
CA TYR A 439 -4.44 21.66 -11.89
C TYR A 439 -3.99 20.97 -13.19
N LEU A 440 -3.77 21.74 -14.26
CA LEU A 440 -3.31 21.21 -15.55
C LEU A 440 -1.89 20.64 -15.46
N VAL A 441 -1.01 21.29 -14.70
CA VAL A 441 0.34 20.78 -14.40
C VAL A 441 0.27 19.47 -13.62
N ILE A 442 -0.44 19.46 -12.48
CA ILE A 442 -0.58 18.27 -11.63
C ILE A 442 -1.22 17.13 -12.41
N SER A 443 -2.26 17.40 -13.20
CA SER A 443 -2.93 16.35 -13.98
C SER A 443 -2.07 15.79 -15.11
N ASP A 444 -1.22 16.60 -15.77
CA ASP A 444 -0.23 16.11 -16.74
C ASP A 444 0.85 15.27 -16.04
N TYR A 445 1.29 15.70 -14.85
CA TYR A 445 2.25 14.98 -14.02
C TYR A 445 1.71 13.61 -13.58
N GLU A 446 0.56 13.58 -12.91
CA GLU A 446 -0.07 12.36 -12.39
C GLU A 446 -0.40 11.34 -13.49
N ARG A 447 -0.85 11.82 -14.65
CA ARG A 447 -1.15 10.94 -15.78
C ARG A 447 0.10 10.27 -16.33
N ALA A 448 1.21 10.98 -16.42
CA ALA A 448 2.45 10.42 -16.91
C ALA A 448 3.00 9.29 -16.01
N PHE A 449 2.60 9.28 -14.74
CA PHE A 449 2.94 8.23 -13.78
C PHE A 449 1.76 7.30 -13.43
N GLU A 450 0.73 7.23 -14.28
CA GLU A 450 -0.43 6.33 -14.12
C GLU A 450 -1.16 6.46 -12.77
N GLN A 451 -1.27 7.68 -12.21
CA GLN A 451 -1.89 7.96 -10.89
C GLN A 451 -1.20 7.26 -9.70
N LEU A 452 0.08 6.88 -9.86
CA LEU A 452 0.88 6.23 -8.81
C LEU A 452 1.59 7.22 -7.89
N THR A 453 1.55 8.52 -8.21
CA THR A 453 2.32 9.58 -7.54
C THR A 453 1.53 10.37 -6.50
N CYS A 454 0.19 10.45 -6.56
CA CYS A 454 -0.61 11.17 -5.57
C CYS A 454 -1.83 10.39 -5.06
N LYS A 455 -1.70 9.74 -3.89
CA LYS A 455 -2.80 9.70 -2.92
C LYS A 455 -2.40 10.62 -1.76
N PHE A 456 -2.62 11.92 -1.92
CA PHE A 456 -2.39 12.89 -0.85
C PHE A 456 -3.68 13.05 -0.04
N ASP A 457 -3.84 12.20 0.97
CA ASP A 457 -4.85 12.39 2.02
C ASP A 457 -4.30 13.44 3.03
N GLY A 458 -4.76 14.68 2.93
CA GLY A 458 -4.75 15.62 4.06
C GLY A 458 -3.44 16.33 4.45
N VAL A 459 -2.39 16.32 3.63
CA VAL A 459 -1.16 17.10 3.91
C VAL A 459 -1.06 18.31 2.99
N THR A 460 -1.07 19.52 3.56
CA THR A 460 -0.69 20.75 2.87
C THR A 460 0.76 20.62 2.40
N MET A 461 0.98 20.61 1.09
CA MET A 461 2.32 20.61 0.53
C MET A 461 3.00 21.95 0.80
N GLU A 462 3.84 22.02 1.82
CA GLU A 462 5.00 22.91 1.76
C GLU A 462 5.99 22.30 0.75
N HIS A 463 6.56 23.14 -0.12
CA HIS A 463 7.30 22.82 -1.34
C HIS A 463 8.62 22.01 -1.18
N ALA A 464 8.77 21.17 -0.17
CA ALA A 464 10.01 20.48 0.18
C ALA A 464 9.90 18.95 0.01
N ASP A 465 9.98 18.46 -1.23
CA ASP A 465 10.66 17.18 -1.55
C ASP A 465 10.82 17.01 -3.08
N LYS A 466 11.26 18.08 -3.77
CA LYS A 466 11.54 18.07 -5.21
C LYS A 466 12.97 17.58 -5.50
N ASN A 467 13.30 16.37 -5.06
CA ASN A 467 14.50 15.70 -5.53
C ASN A 467 14.14 14.70 -6.64
N ALA A 468 14.87 14.71 -7.77
CA ALA A 468 14.77 13.64 -8.76
C ALA A 468 14.97 12.26 -8.11
N ALA A 469 15.73 12.21 -7.00
CA ALA A 469 15.91 11.08 -6.10
C ALA A 469 14.66 10.68 -5.27
N ALA A 470 13.84 11.63 -4.83
CA ALA A 470 12.57 11.36 -4.15
C ALA A 470 11.52 10.84 -5.15
N ARG A 471 11.54 11.34 -6.38
CA ARG A 471 10.68 10.85 -7.48
C ARG A 471 11.10 9.46 -7.96
N THR A 472 12.38 9.14 -7.85
CA THR A 472 12.88 7.80 -8.11
C THR A 472 12.79 6.90 -6.85
N LYS A 473 12.37 7.43 -5.67
CA LYS A 473 11.84 6.64 -4.54
C LYS A 473 10.52 5.94 -4.90
N ILE A 474 9.71 6.50 -5.80
CA ILE A 474 8.52 5.85 -6.40
C ILE A 474 8.95 4.70 -7.34
N PHE A 475 10.04 4.91 -8.10
CA PHE A 475 10.73 3.81 -8.80
C PHE A 475 11.24 2.76 -7.82
N VAL A 476 11.71 3.18 -6.65
CA VAL A 476 12.12 2.28 -5.57
C VAL A 476 10.93 1.58 -4.93
N GLU A 477 9.74 2.17 -4.78
CA GLU A 477 8.55 1.46 -4.28
C GLU A 477 8.03 0.43 -5.28
N ARG A 478 8.04 0.73 -6.59
CA ARG A 478 7.91 -0.28 -7.67
C ARG A 478 9.05 -1.32 -7.66
N ARG A 479 10.24 -1.00 -7.12
CA ARG A 479 11.38 -1.93 -6.91
C ARG A 479 11.41 -2.59 -5.52
N LEU A 480 10.67 -2.13 -4.52
CA LEU A 480 10.53 -2.68 -3.15
C LEU A 480 9.48 -3.79 -3.16
N ASP A 481 8.54 -3.71 -4.10
CA ASP A 481 7.88 -4.87 -4.68
C ASP A 481 8.54 -5.18 -6.05
N PRO A 482 9.84 -5.56 -6.10
CA PRO A 482 10.52 -5.79 -7.38
C PRO A 482 9.69 -6.77 -8.18
N SER A 483 9.57 -6.57 -9.50
CA SER A 483 8.86 -7.50 -10.38
C SER A 483 9.19 -8.93 -9.92
N ARG A 484 8.19 -9.83 -9.87
CA ARG A 484 8.40 -11.20 -9.37
C ARG A 484 9.60 -11.89 -10.06
N ILE A 485 9.95 -11.44 -11.27
CA ILE A 485 11.16 -11.81 -12.02
C ILE A 485 12.43 -11.35 -11.28
N THR A 486 12.61 -10.06 -10.99
CA THR A 486 13.79 -9.55 -10.28
C THR A 486 13.88 -10.11 -8.85
N ARG A 487 12.74 -10.37 -8.18
CA ARG A 487 12.71 -11.07 -6.88
C ARG A 487 13.12 -12.53 -7.01
N ALA A 488 12.62 -13.27 -8.00
CA ALA A 488 13.02 -14.65 -8.25
C ALA A 488 14.50 -14.74 -8.65
N VAL A 489 14.99 -13.83 -9.48
CA VAL A 489 16.40 -13.72 -9.87
C VAL A 489 17.29 -13.45 -8.64
N ARG A 490 16.89 -12.54 -7.74
CA ARG A 490 17.62 -12.29 -6.47
C ARG A 490 17.51 -13.42 -5.45
N THR A 491 16.35 -14.08 -5.35
CA THR A 491 16.07 -15.12 -4.33
C THR A 491 16.65 -16.48 -4.73
N ILE A 492 16.68 -16.80 -6.02
CA ILE A 492 17.25 -18.07 -6.51
C ILE A 492 18.79 -18.01 -6.50
N PHE A 493 19.39 -16.81 -6.49
CA PHE A 493 20.83 -16.64 -6.74
C PHE A 493 21.49 -15.55 -5.88
N THR A 494 21.32 -15.60 -4.55
CA THR A 494 22.14 -14.81 -3.62
C THR A 494 23.63 -15.20 -3.76
N PRO A 495 24.56 -14.24 -3.91
CA PRO A 495 25.96 -14.54 -4.15
C PRO A 495 26.70 -14.66 -2.81
N MET A 496 27.31 -15.81 -2.49
CA MET A 496 28.36 -15.80 -1.45
C MET A 496 29.55 -16.74 -1.62
N GLU A 497 29.58 -17.71 -2.55
CA GLU A 497 30.75 -18.62 -2.62
C GLU A 497 31.44 -18.74 -3.99
N TRP A 498 30.83 -18.25 -5.08
CA TRP A 498 31.35 -18.49 -6.44
C TRP A 498 32.19 -17.36 -7.05
N LEU A 499 32.17 -16.15 -6.48
CA LEU A 499 32.85 -14.96 -7.02
C LEU A 499 34.39 -15.06 -6.99
N GLY A 500 34.96 -15.96 -6.18
CA GLY A 500 36.42 -16.11 -6.05
C GLY A 500 37.13 -16.71 -7.27
N ALA A 501 36.42 -17.35 -8.20
CA ALA A 501 37.02 -18.06 -9.35
C ALA A 501 37.14 -17.22 -10.64
N SER A 502 36.50 -16.05 -10.72
CA SER A 502 36.32 -15.27 -11.97
C SER A 502 37.23 -14.04 -12.13
N ILE A 503 38.27 -13.89 -11.29
CA ILE A 503 39.19 -12.72 -11.33
C ILE A 503 39.93 -12.58 -12.68
N ALA A 504 40.07 -13.66 -13.47
CA ALA A 504 40.70 -13.63 -14.79
C ALA A 504 39.86 -12.97 -15.91
N GLU A 505 38.57 -12.66 -15.70
CA GLU A 505 37.67 -12.15 -16.76
C GLU A 505 37.36 -10.64 -16.65
N ILE A 506 37.90 -9.92 -15.67
CA ILE A 506 37.57 -8.50 -15.41
C ILE A 506 37.97 -7.58 -16.58
N SER A 507 39.12 -7.83 -17.22
CA SER A 507 39.57 -7.04 -18.38
C SER A 507 38.66 -7.22 -19.60
N LEU A 508 38.21 -8.45 -19.88
CA LEU A 508 37.28 -8.75 -20.98
C LEU A 508 35.91 -8.11 -20.78
N VAL A 509 35.41 -8.09 -19.53
CA VAL A 509 34.16 -7.40 -19.17
C VAL A 509 34.31 -5.90 -19.39
N SER A 510 35.39 -5.30 -18.88
CA SER A 510 35.68 -3.87 -19.06
C SER A 510 35.75 -3.48 -20.54
N ASP A 511 36.46 -4.26 -21.37
CA ASP A 511 36.57 -4.02 -22.82
C ASP A 511 35.23 -4.19 -23.57
N ALA A 512 34.37 -5.10 -23.11
CA ALA A 512 33.04 -5.29 -23.68
C ALA A 512 32.10 -4.14 -23.31
N VAL A 513 32.16 -3.65 -22.07
CA VAL A 513 31.39 -2.49 -21.60
C VAL A 513 31.84 -1.23 -22.33
N GLU A 514 33.15 -0.99 -22.46
CA GLU A 514 33.68 0.21 -23.15
C GLU A 514 33.28 0.23 -24.64
N ARG A 515 33.43 -0.89 -25.34
CA ARG A 515 32.94 -1.01 -26.74
C ARG A 515 31.42 -0.83 -26.83
N GLY A 516 30.68 -1.34 -25.86
CA GLY A 516 29.23 -1.15 -25.78
C GLY A 516 28.83 0.30 -25.55
N MET A 517 29.56 1.03 -24.71
CA MET A 517 29.35 2.46 -24.47
C MET A 517 29.69 3.29 -25.71
N GLN A 518 30.77 2.98 -26.43
CA GLN A 518 31.08 3.63 -27.71
C GLN A 518 29.97 3.39 -28.75
N LEU A 519 29.41 2.18 -28.80
CA LEU A 519 28.25 1.89 -29.66
C LEU A 519 27.00 2.64 -29.21
N PHE A 520 26.75 2.73 -27.90
CA PHE A 520 25.65 3.50 -27.33
C PHE A 520 25.75 4.98 -27.75
N GLU A 521 26.88 5.63 -27.47
CA GLU A 521 27.12 7.04 -27.79
C GLU A 521 27.05 7.30 -29.31
N SER A 522 27.70 6.44 -30.11
CA SER A 522 27.68 6.59 -31.57
C SER A 522 26.29 6.41 -32.17
N ARG A 523 25.44 5.55 -31.60
CA ARG A 523 24.04 5.38 -32.03
C ARG A 523 23.22 6.61 -31.68
N THR A 524 23.37 7.11 -30.47
CA THR A 524 22.70 8.32 -29.99
C THR A 524 23.03 9.54 -30.85
N ALA A 525 24.30 9.72 -31.23
CA ALA A 525 24.76 10.88 -31.99
C ALA A 525 24.38 10.84 -33.50
N ARG A 526 24.11 9.66 -34.07
CA ARG A 526 23.90 9.50 -35.53
C ARG A 526 22.45 9.52 -35.97
N LEU A 527 21.51 9.21 -35.08
CA LEU A 527 20.10 9.05 -35.44
C LEU A 527 19.38 10.39 -35.44
N ASN A 528 18.96 10.85 -36.62
CA ASN A 528 17.96 11.89 -36.77
C ASN A 528 16.61 11.24 -37.12
N LEU A 529 15.64 11.35 -36.22
CA LEU A 529 14.32 10.73 -36.38
C LEU A 529 13.20 11.77 -36.46
N SER A 530 13.52 13.05 -36.63
CA SER A 530 12.51 14.12 -36.63
C SER A 530 11.39 13.86 -37.63
N GLU A 531 11.71 13.56 -38.89
CA GLU A 531 10.72 13.29 -39.93
C GLU A 531 9.91 12.01 -39.66
N GLU A 532 10.55 10.94 -39.16
CA GLU A 532 9.88 9.68 -38.80
C GLU A 532 8.87 9.91 -37.67
N VAL A 533 9.29 10.59 -36.60
CA VAL A 533 8.45 10.90 -35.44
C VAL A 533 7.28 11.80 -35.84
N MET A 534 7.52 12.85 -36.63
CA MET A 534 6.44 13.72 -37.14
C MET A 534 5.43 12.93 -37.98
N GLY A 535 5.90 12.00 -38.81
CA GLY A 535 5.03 11.09 -39.57
C GLY A 535 4.19 10.18 -38.69
N GLU A 536 4.75 9.66 -37.58
CA GLU A 536 4.01 8.83 -36.62
C GLU A 536 2.94 9.61 -35.84
N PHE A 537 3.25 10.84 -35.41
CA PHE A 537 2.26 11.73 -34.79
C PHE A 537 1.13 12.09 -35.77
N GLY A 538 1.48 12.37 -37.04
CA GLY A 538 0.50 12.59 -38.10
C GLY A 538 -0.41 11.38 -38.33
N ALA A 539 0.15 10.17 -38.38
CA ALA A 539 -0.60 8.94 -38.52
C ALA A 539 -1.51 8.63 -37.30
N ALA A 540 -1.16 9.13 -36.12
CA ALA A 540 -2.00 9.07 -34.93
C ALA A 540 -3.07 10.17 -34.86
N GLY A 541 -3.14 11.05 -35.87
CA GLY A 541 -4.14 12.11 -35.99
C GLY A 541 -3.74 13.44 -35.36
N PHE A 542 -2.46 13.64 -35.03
CA PHE A 542 -1.95 14.91 -34.51
C PHE A 542 -1.31 15.71 -35.64
N ALA A 543 -1.95 16.81 -36.04
CA ALA A 543 -1.38 17.75 -37.00
C ALA A 543 -0.38 18.66 -36.28
N LEU A 544 0.92 18.39 -36.46
CA LEU A 544 2.01 19.19 -35.90
C LEU A 544 2.64 20.02 -37.02
N GLU A 545 2.81 21.32 -36.79
CA GLU A 545 3.42 22.24 -37.76
C GLU A 545 4.93 22.03 -37.87
N ASP A 546 5.58 21.79 -36.72
CA ASP A 546 7.00 21.53 -36.61
C ASP A 546 7.32 20.55 -35.46
N TYR A 547 8.59 20.16 -35.35
CA TYR A 547 9.06 19.27 -34.30
C TYR A 547 8.95 19.89 -32.90
N ALA A 548 9.07 21.22 -32.78
CA ALA A 548 8.95 21.93 -31.51
C ALA A 548 7.53 21.88 -30.94
N ALA A 549 6.51 21.73 -31.80
CA ALA A 549 5.11 21.60 -31.41
C ALA A 549 4.83 20.37 -30.53
N ILE A 550 5.70 19.33 -30.56
CA ILE A 550 5.60 18.17 -29.66
C ILE A 550 5.60 18.62 -28.19
N ALA A 551 6.37 19.65 -27.83
CA ALA A 551 6.45 20.18 -26.47
C ALA A 551 5.12 20.70 -25.91
N LYS A 552 4.19 21.08 -26.80
CA LYS A 552 2.88 21.61 -26.42
C LYS A 552 1.84 20.51 -26.24
N LEU A 553 2.12 19.29 -26.68
CA LEU A 553 1.18 18.18 -26.54
C LEU A 553 0.98 17.80 -25.05
N PRO A 554 -0.19 17.28 -24.69
CA PRO A 554 -0.35 16.54 -23.44
C PRO A 554 0.51 15.26 -23.45
N VAL A 555 1.10 14.90 -22.30
CA VAL A 555 2.02 13.75 -22.18
C VAL A 555 1.32 12.44 -22.55
N ASP A 556 0.01 12.30 -22.26
CA ASP A 556 -0.77 11.11 -22.61
C ASP A 556 -0.82 10.84 -24.13
N ARG A 557 -0.76 11.88 -24.96
CA ARG A 557 -0.71 11.75 -26.42
C ARG A 557 0.66 11.25 -26.88
N VAL A 558 1.73 11.77 -26.31
CA VAL A 558 3.11 11.32 -26.55
C VAL A 558 3.24 9.84 -26.16
N ASP A 559 2.80 9.48 -24.95
CA ASP A 559 2.83 8.11 -24.44
C ASP A 559 2.02 7.14 -25.30
N THR A 560 0.87 7.57 -25.85
CA THR A 560 0.03 6.73 -26.70
C THR A 560 0.77 6.29 -27.97
N VAL A 561 1.48 7.21 -28.62
CA VAL A 561 2.30 6.89 -29.80
C VAL A 561 3.48 6.00 -29.40
N LEU A 562 4.15 6.33 -28.29
CA LEU A 562 5.33 5.63 -27.79
C LEU A 562 5.04 4.19 -27.30
N ARG A 563 3.85 3.91 -26.76
CA ARG A 563 3.44 2.55 -26.32
C ARG A 563 3.57 1.51 -27.43
N ARG A 564 3.25 1.88 -28.68
CA ARG A 564 3.40 0.98 -29.84
C ARG A 564 4.86 0.67 -30.12
N GLN A 565 5.73 1.68 -30.03
CA GLN A 565 7.17 1.56 -30.26
C GLN A 565 7.87 0.76 -29.16
N ARG A 566 7.51 1.00 -27.90
CA ARG A 566 7.99 0.24 -26.74
C ARG A 566 7.79 -1.27 -26.95
N GLN A 567 6.59 -1.68 -27.39
CA GLN A 567 6.30 -3.10 -27.65
C GLN A 567 7.18 -3.69 -28.75
N GLN A 568 7.43 -2.97 -29.85
CA GLN A 568 8.28 -3.45 -30.94
C GLN A 568 9.74 -3.64 -30.52
N ARG A 569 10.28 -2.72 -29.71
CA ARG A 569 11.68 -2.75 -29.28
C ARG A 569 11.96 -3.81 -28.22
N LEU A 570 11.01 -4.06 -27.31
CA LEU A 570 11.08 -5.20 -26.38
C LEU A 570 11.17 -6.54 -27.14
N LEU A 571 10.47 -6.69 -28.27
CA LEU A 571 10.58 -7.88 -29.12
C LEU A 571 11.96 -8.02 -29.76
N LEU A 572 12.58 -6.91 -30.19
CA LEU A 572 13.93 -6.92 -30.77
C LEU A 572 15.01 -7.32 -29.76
N GLY A 573 14.92 -6.84 -28.52
CA GLY A 573 15.83 -7.27 -27.44
C GLY A 573 15.75 -8.75 -27.12
N ALA A 574 14.53 -9.31 -27.13
CA ALA A 574 14.32 -10.74 -26.95
C ALA A 574 15.01 -11.56 -28.06
N VAL A 575 14.94 -11.09 -29.30
CA VAL A 575 15.60 -11.74 -30.44
C VAL A 575 17.12 -11.66 -30.31
N ALA A 576 17.67 -10.51 -29.90
CA ALA A 576 19.11 -10.33 -29.70
C ALA A 576 19.67 -11.29 -28.64
N GLY A 577 19.01 -11.41 -27.48
CA GLY A 577 19.41 -12.37 -26.43
C GLY A 577 19.22 -13.84 -26.82
N GLY A 578 18.24 -14.14 -27.68
CA GLY A 578 18.03 -15.48 -28.21
C GLY A 578 19.10 -15.92 -29.20
N ILE A 579 19.67 -14.99 -29.98
CA ILE A 579 20.75 -15.27 -30.93
C ILE A 579 22.07 -15.52 -30.19
N SER A 580 22.41 -14.69 -29.21
CA SER A 580 23.67 -14.79 -28.45
C SER A 580 23.75 -16.05 -27.60
N GLY A 581 22.68 -16.39 -26.87
CA GLY A 581 22.64 -17.61 -26.04
C GLY A 581 22.59 -18.91 -26.86
N GLY A 582 22.21 -18.85 -28.13
CA GLY A 582 22.16 -20.01 -29.04
C GLY A 582 23.49 -20.35 -29.73
N LEU A 583 24.52 -19.50 -29.62
CA LEU A 583 25.76 -19.60 -30.39
C LEU A 583 26.92 -20.35 -29.70
N ALA A 584 26.76 -20.99 -28.54
CA ALA A 584 27.89 -21.54 -27.76
C ALA A 584 28.23 -23.03 -28.01
N PRO A 585 29.48 -23.34 -28.44
CA PRO A 585 30.15 -24.60 -28.12
C PRO A 585 31.47 -24.46 -27.33
N PHE A 586 31.96 -23.25 -27.03
CA PHE A 586 33.23 -23.03 -26.30
C PHE A 586 33.07 -21.89 -25.25
N SER A 587 33.62 -22.11 -24.04
CA SER A 587 33.62 -21.25 -22.83
C SER A 587 32.38 -20.35 -22.62
N TRP A 588 31.45 -20.83 -21.80
CA TRP A 588 30.14 -20.21 -21.52
C TRP A 588 30.18 -18.79 -20.92
N GLY A 589 31.26 -18.41 -20.23
CA GLY A 589 31.44 -17.05 -19.66
C GLY A 589 31.63 -15.98 -20.74
N VAL A 590 32.56 -16.21 -21.69
CA VAL A 590 32.99 -15.22 -22.69
C VAL A 590 31.90 -14.89 -23.72
N LEU A 591 31.06 -15.85 -24.12
CA LEU A 591 30.00 -15.62 -25.11
C LEU A 591 28.77 -14.90 -24.53
N SER A 592 28.56 -14.94 -23.21
CA SER A 592 27.53 -14.13 -22.56
C SER A 592 27.84 -12.62 -22.62
N LEU A 593 29.11 -12.27 -22.82
CA LEU A 593 29.57 -10.89 -23.01
C LEU A 593 29.40 -10.41 -24.45
N ALA A 594 29.26 -11.31 -25.42
CA ALA A 594 29.20 -10.97 -26.84
C ALA A 594 27.92 -10.18 -27.23
N ASP A 595 26.86 -10.26 -26.42
CA ASP A 595 25.65 -9.48 -26.64
C ASP A 595 25.61 -8.15 -25.90
N VAL A 596 26.56 -7.87 -25.00
CA VAL A 596 26.62 -6.60 -24.27
C VAL A 596 26.72 -5.41 -25.24
N PRO A 597 27.58 -5.41 -26.27
CA PRO A 597 27.63 -4.30 -27.22
C PRO A 597 26.35 -4.16 -28.06
N ILE A 598 25.69 -5.29 -28.37
CA ILE A 598 24.43 -5.30 -29.12
C ILE A 598 23.29 -4.75 -28.26
N VAL A 599 23.20 -5.18 -27.00
CA VAL A 599 22.20 -4.73 -26.03
C VAL A 599 22.38 -3.27 -25.73
N LEU A 600 23.62 -2.79 -25.49
CA LEU A 600 23.89 -1.37 -25.29
C LEU A 600 23.63 -0.54 -26.56
N GLY A 601 23.91 -1.09 -27.74
CA GLY A 601 23.52 -0.44 -29.01
C GLY A 601 22.00 -0.33 -29.17
N LEU A 602 21.23 -1.34 -28.77
CA LEU A 602 19.76 -1.30 -28.73
C LEU A 602 19.25 -0.33 -27.66
N THR A 603 19.90 -0.29 -26.50
CA THR A 603 19.62 0.67 -25.43
C THR A 603 19.82 2.10 -25.94
N GLY A 604 20.91 2.39 -26.66
CA GLY A 604 21.15 3.70 -27.27
C GLY A 604 20.10 4.07 -28.30
N ASP A 605 19.70 3.13 -29.16
CA ASP A 605 18.60 3.32 -30.11
C ASP A 605 17.26 3.61 -29.40
N ILE A 606 16.95 2.90 -28.31
CA ILE A 606 15.72 3.12 -27.52
C ILE A 606 15.75 4.48 -26.83
N CYS A 607 16.83 4.80 -26.09
CA CYS A 607 16.97 6.08 -25.41
C CYS A 607 16.87 7.25 -26.39
N SER A 608 17.62 7.20 -27.50
CA SER A 608 17.60 8.21 -28.56
C SER A 608 16.20 8.36 -29.16
N ARG A 609 15.53 7.26 -29.53
CA ARG A 609 14.15 7.29 -30.04
C ARG A 609 13.19 7.91 -29.06
N PHE A 610 13.25 7.53 -27.79
CA PHE A 610 12.37 8.09 -26.78
C PHE A 610 12.59 9.60 -26.64
N CYS A 611 13.85 10.07 -26.61
CA CYS A 611 14.14 11.51 -26.67
C CYS A 611 13.41 12.17 -27.85
N TRP A 612 13.51 11.58 -29.04
CA TRP A 612 12.83 12.09 -30.24
C TRP A 612 11.29 12.16 -30.09
N PHE A 613 10.65 11.14 -29.52
CA PHE A 613 9.19 11.15 -29.30
C PHE A 613 8.74 12.20 -28.28
N TYR A 614 9.58 12.54 -27.30
CA TYR A 614 9.34 13.63 -26.36
C TYR A 614 9.78 14.99 -26.91
N GLY A 615 10.23 15.09 -28.16
CA GLY A 615 10.62 16.35 -28.77
C GLY A 615 12.02 16.83 -28.36
N PHE A 616 12.88 15.97 -27.82
CA PHE A 616 14.27 16.28 -27.49
C PHE A 616 15.20 15.75 -28.59
N ASP A 617 16.11 16.59 -29.08
CA ASP A 617 17.18 16.13 -29.98
C ASP A 617 18.34 15.59 -29.13
N PRO A 618 18.58 14.27 -29.08
CA PRO A 618 19.67 13.69 -28.28
C PRO A 618 21.07 14.07 -28.81
N ARG A 619 21.17 14.70 -29.99
CA ARG A 619 22.43 15.24 -30.52
C ARG A 619 22.76 16.60 -29.91
N GLU A 620 21.72 17.37 -29.57
CA GLU A 620 21.85 18.64 -28.85
C GLU A 620 21.90 18.44 -27.34
N GLN A 621 21.27 17.37 -26.84
CA GLN A 621 21.20 16.99 -25.42
C GLN A 621 21.74 15.56 -25.20
N PRO A 622 23.06 15.32 -25.42
CA PRO A 622 23.67 13.99 -25.30
C PRO A 622 23.62 13.43 -23.86
N GLU A 623 23.43 14.27 -22.86
CA GLU A 623 23.29 13.90 -21.45
C GLU A 623 21.99 13.13 -21.17
N LEU A 624 20.90 13.36 -21.92
CA LEU A 624 19.60 12.75 -21.63
C LEU A 624 19.62 11.22 -21.81
N PRO A 625 20.10 10.65 -22.93
CA PRO A 625 20.23 9.20 -23.06
C PRO A 625 21.11 8.57 -21.98
N MET A 626 22.14 9.28 -21.54
CA MET A 626 23.04 8.84 -20.46
C MET A 626 22.35 8.86 -19.10
N GLU A 627 21.56 9.90 -18.80
CA GLU A 627 20.74 10.01 -17.59
C GLU A 627 19.74 8.84 -17.51
N ILE A 628 19.09 8.51 -18.63
CA ILE A 628 18.18 7.36 -18.74
C ILE A 628 18.89 6.05 -18.40
N LEU A 629 20.06 5.82 -18.99
CA LEU A 629 20.86 4.61 -18.76
C LEU A 629 21.30 4.51 -17.29
N ALA A 630 21.72 5.63 -16.70
CA ALA A 630 22.12 5.71 -15.31
C ALA A 630 20.96 5.40 -14.34
N VAL A 631 19.78 5.97 -14.58
CA VAL A 631 18.59 5.70 -13.76
C VAL A 631 18.17 4.24 -13.87
N ALA A 632 18.20 3.66 -15.08
CA ALA A 632 17.86 2.25 -15.29
C ALA A 632 18.77 1.31 -14.49
N LEU A 633 20.08 1.60 -14.42
CA LEU A 633 21.07 0.71 -13.82
C LEU A 633 21.31 0.97 -12.32
N GLY A 634 21.47 2.23 -11.92
CA GLY A 634 21.85 2.62 -10.56
C GLY A 634 20.68 2.88 -9.63
N GLY A 635 19.45 3.04 -10.15
CA GLY A 635 18.31 3.48 -9.35
C GLY A 635 18.40 4.94 -8.91
N SER A 636 17.73 5.28 -7.80
CA SER A 636 17.37 6.65 -7.41
C SER A 636 18.46 7.53 -6.81
N ARG A 637 19.74 7.13 -6.88
CA ARG A 637 20.80 7.90 -6.24
C ARG A 637 21.25 9.04 -7.16
N PRO A 638 21.28 10.30 -6.72
CA PRO A 638 21.85 11.41 -7.51
C PRO A 638 23.29 11.13 -7.97
N SER A 639 24.05 10.39 -7.16
CA SER A 639 25.41 9.95 -7.50
C SER A 639 25.47 8.90 -8.62
N ALA A 640 24.35 8.25 -8.99
CA ALA A 640 24.34 7.27 -10.09
C ALA A 640 24.63 7.89 -11.47
N ILE A 641 24.51 9.21 -11.61
CA ILE A 641 24.79 9.97 -12.84
C ILE A 641 26.30 10.18 -13.05
N GLU A 642 27.13 9.91 -12.03
CA GLU A 642 28.58 10.00 -12.19
C GLU A 642 29.08 8.96 -13.22
N PRO A 643 29.84 9.36 -14.27
CA PRO A 643 30.28 8.45 -15.33
C PRO A 643 31.04 7.21 -14.83
N MET A 644 31.77 7.35 -13.72
CA MET A 644 32.47 6.24 -13.07
C MET A 644 31.50 5.24 -12.44
N LEU A 645 30.47 5.71 -11.74
CA LEU A 645 29.45 4.86 -11.11
C LEU A 645 28.55 4.19 -12.15
N LEU A 646 28.29 4.85 -13.28
CA LEU A 646 27.58 4.23 -14.41
C LEU A 646 28.34 3.04 -14.98
N ARG A 647 29.65 3.23 -15.25
CA ARG A 647 30.53 2.16 -15.75
C ARG A 647 30.63 1.01 -14.76
N GLN A 648 30.73 1.32 -13.46
CA GLN A 648 30.74 0.31 -12.40
C GLN A 648 29.42 -0.49 -12.37
N ASN A 649 28.27 0.18 -12.39
CA ASN A 649 26.96 -0.49 -12.40
C ASN A 649 26.75 -1.36 -13.65
N LEU A 650 27.26 -0.92 -14.82
CA LEU A 650 27.28 -1.72 -16.05
C LEU A 650 28.15 -2.96 -15.91
N CYS A 651 29.38 -2.80 -15.39
CA CYS A 651 30.28 -3.92 -15.12
C CYS A 651 29.62 -4.92 -14.15
N ASP A 652 29.02 -4.45 -13.06
CA ASP A 652 28.33 -5.29 -12.07
C ASP A 652 27.16 -6.05 -12.69
N TYR A 653 26.35 -5.38 -13.54
CA TYR A 653 25.26 -6.03 -14.27
C TYR A 653 25.79 -7.13 -15.22
N VAL A 654 26.85 -6.84 -15.96
CA VAL A 654 27.46 -7.77 -16.92
C VAL A 654 28.11 -8.96 -16.21
N VAL A 655 28.80 -8.72 -15.10
CA VAL A 655 29.34 -9.78 -14.23
C VAL A 655 28.20 -10.66 -13.69
N HIS A 656 27.15 -10.08 -13.13
CA HIS A 656 26.00 -10.86 -12.66
C HIS A 656 25.33 -11.68 -13.76
N LYS A 657 25.13 -11.09 -14.95
CA LYS A 657 24.56 -11.79 -16.11
C LYS A 657 25.45 -12.97 -16.53
N SER A 658 26.76 -12.78 -16.64
CA SER A 658 27.70 -13.82 -17.04
C SER A 658 27.78 -14.96 -16.03
N VAL A 659 27.81 -14.64 -14.73
CA VAL A 659 27.77 -15.62 -13.63
C VAL A 659 26.47 -16.42 -13.65
N MET A 660 25.32 -15.76 -13.86
CA MET A 660 24.01 -16.43 -13.94
C MET A 660 23.91 -17.41 -15.12
N VAL A 661 24.38 -16.99 -16.30
CA VAL A 661 24.41 -17.85 -17.49
C VAL A 661 25.37 -19.02 -17.27
N GLY A 662 26.53 -18.77 -16.66
CA GLY A 662 27.52 -19.78 -16.29
C GLY A 662 26.97 -20.83 -15.32
N ALA A 663 26.36 -20.41 -14.21
CA ALA A 663 25.83 -21.31 -13.17
C ALA A 663 24.77 -22.28 -13.71
N LEU A 664 23.90 -21.82 -14.62
CA LEU A 664 22.88 -22.66 -15.25
C LEU A 664 23.47 -23.61 -16.30
N ALA A 665 24.49 -23.18 -17.04
CA ALA A 665 25.19 -24.04 -17.99
C ALA A 665 25.89 -25.23 -17.32
N HIS A 666 26.33 -25.06 -16.06
CA HIS A 666 26.96 -26.12 -15.26
C HIS A 666 25.96 -27.05 -14.56
N GLY A 667 24.66 -26.93 -14.85
CA GLY A 667 23.63 -27.89 -14.41
C GLY A 667 23.17 -27.74 -12.96
N GLY A 668 23.58 -26.68 -12.26
CA GLY A 668 23.22 -26.42 -10.85
C GLY A 668 21.73 -26.14 -10.59
N GLY A 669 20.93 -25.92 -11.64
CA GLY A 669 19.49 -25.66 -11.53
C GLY A 669 18.65 -26.58 -12.42
N LYS A 670 18.45 -27.85 -12.02
CA LYS A 670 17.55 -28.75 -12.75
C LYS A 670 16.08 -28.33 -12.61
N TYR A 671 15.40 -28.18 -13.76
CA TYR A 671 13.95 -28.16 -14.02
C TYR A 671 13.04 -27.05 -13.43
N VAL A 672 13.38 -26.40 -12.31
CA VAL A 672 12.44 -25.46 -11.66
C VAL A 672 12.48 -24.06 -12.28
N ALA A 673 13.67 -23.52 -12.57
CA ALA A 673 13.84 -22.13 -13.00
C ALA A 673 13.30 -21.82 -14.41
N GLY A 674 13.45 -22.74 -15.38
CA GLY A 674 13.04 -22.50 -16.78
C GLY A 674 11.53 -22.47 -16.99
N ARG A 675 10.78 -23.30 -16.25
CA ARG A 675 9.30 -23.34 -16.32
C ARG A 675 8.67 -22.16 -15.58
N SER A 676 9.24 -21.75 -14.43
CA SER A 676 8.79 -20.56 -13.72
C SER A 676 9.08 -19.29 -14.53
N LEU A 677 10.25 -19.15 -15.17
CA LEU A 677 10.56 -17.99 -16.00
C LEU A 677 9.62 -17.86 -17.21
N SER A 678 9.33 -18.96 -17.93
CA SER A 678 8.43 -18.89 -19.09
C SER A 678 7.00 -18.50 -18.70
N GLN A 679 6.50 -19.05 -17.59
CA GLN A 679 5.19 -18.68 -17.04
C GLN A 679 5.15 -17.23 -16.51
N LEU A 680 6.29 -16.65 -16.14
CA LEU A 680 6.39 -15.26 -15.66
C LEU A 680 6.44 -14.26 -16.82
N VAL A 681 7.18 -14.57 -17.89
CA VAL A 681 7.17 -13.78 -19.13
C VAL A 681 5.76 -13.79 -19.76
N GLU A 682 5.07 -14.93 -19.74
CA GLU A 682 3.66 -15.06 -20.16
C GLU A 682 2.66 -14.26 -19.33
N ARG A 683 3.01 -13.88 -18.09
CA ARG A 683 2.13 -13.09 -17.19
C ARG A 683 2.32 -11.58 -17.30
N GLN A 684 3.52 -11.11 -17.66
CA GLN A 684 3.79 -9.67 -17.79
C GLN A 684 3.67 -9.15 -19.22
N MET A 685 3.97 -9.99 -20.21
CA MET A 685 3.66 -9.67 -21.60
C MET A 685 2.24 -10.13 -21.92
N SER A 686 1.53 -9.43 -22.81
CA SER A 686 0.27 -9.98 -23.33
C SER A 686 0.51 -11.40 -23.85
N LYS A 687 -0.42 -12.34 -23.62
CA LYS A 687 -0.25 -13.76 -24.04
C LYS A 687 0.23 -13.88 -25.49
N LYS A 688 -0.30 -13.02 -26.37
CA LYS A 688 0.09 -12.92 -27.79
C LYS A 688 1.54 -12.45 -28.00
N SER A 689 2.03 -11.53 -27.17
CA SER A 689 3.41 -11.03 -27.22
C SER A 689 4.40 -12.07 -26.68
N ALA A 690 4.08 -12.74 -25.56
CA ALA A 690 4.91 -13.82 -25.02
C ALA A 690 5.02 -15.02 -25.98
N GLU A 691 3.90 -15.42 -26.61
CA GLU A 691 3.88 -16.46 -27.65
C GLU A 691 4.72 -16.08 -28.86
N LYS A 692 4.63 -14.82 -29.33
CA LYS A 692 5.46 -14.31 -30.44
C LYS A 692 6.94 -14.30 -30.10
N VAL A 693 7.32 -13.84 -28.89
CA VAL A 693 8.71 -13.87 -28.41
C VAL A 693 9.23 -15.30 -28.34
N SER A 694 8.48 -16.20 -27.71
CA SER A 694 8.86 -17.62 -27.59
C SER A 694 8.98 -18.30 -28.95
N ALA A 695 8.06 -18.03 -29.89
CA ALA A 695 8.08 -18.58 -31.24
C ALA A 695 9.23 -18.03 -32.08
N LEU A 696 9.56 -16.73 -31.97
CA LEU A 696 10.70 -16.11 -32.64
C LEU A 696 12.02 -16.65 -32.08
N ALA A 697 12.18 -16.69 -30.76
CA ALA A 697 13.35 -17.27 -30.11
C ALA A 697 13.53 -18.74 -30.52
N ARG A 698 12.46 -19.55 -30.49
CA ARG A 698 12.49 -20.95 -30.96
C ARG A 698 12.83 -21.08 -32.43
N ARG A 699 12.28 -20.25 -33.33
CA ARG A 699 12.61 -20.28 -34.77
C ARG A 699 14.06 -19.92 -35.05
N THR A 700 14.59 -18.90 -34.38
CA THR A 700 15.97 -18.46 -34.57
C THR A 700 16.96 -19.47 -33.99
N VAL A 701 16.67 -20.01 -32.80
CA VAL A 701 17.41 -21.11 -32.19
C VAL A 701 17.34 -22.37 -33.05
N MET A 702 16.18 -22.72 -33.62
CA MET A 702 16.05 -23.87 -34.53
C MET A 702 16.79 -23.68 -35.85
N ARG A 703 16.83 -22.48 -36.44
CA ARG A 703 17.65 -22.23 -37.65
C ARG A 703 19.15 -22.37 -37.38
N ASN A 704 19.63 -21.87 -36.23
CA ASN A 704 21.04 -21.99 -35.85
C ASN A 704 21.39 -23.41 -35.39
N LEU A 705 20.48 -24.10 -34.70
CA LEU A 705 20.61 -25.51 -34.34
C LEU A 705 20.52 -26.41 -35.57
N GLN A 706 19.68 -26.15 -36.57
CA GLN A 706 19.65 -26.92 -37.83
C GLN A 706 20.97 -26.76 -38.61
N ARG A 707 21.56 -25.56 -38.60
CA ARG A 707 22.87 -25.30 -39.21
C ARG A 707 24.01 -26.04 -38.48
N ARG A 708 23.87 -26.36 -37.19
CA ARG A 708 24.89 -27.04 -36.36
C ARG A 708 24.61 -28.51 -36.05
N ALA A 709 23.36 -28.96 -36.12
CA ALA A 709 22.98 -30.37 -36.01
C ALA A 709 23.52 -31.19 -37.20
N ALA A 710 23.95 -30.52 -38.27
CA ALA A 710 24.75 -31.10 -39.34
C ALA A 710 26.22 -31.39 -38.92
N GLU A 711 26.73 -30.82 -37.81
CA GLU A 711 28.16 -30.88 -37.43
C GLU A 711 28.42 -31.41 -36.00
N ALA A 712 27.44 -31.54 -35.09
CA ALA A 712 27.65 -32.13 -33.76
C ALA A 712 26.41 -32.78 -33.11
N ALA A 713 26.62 -33.86 -32.35
CA ALA A 713 25.62 -34.55 -31.51
C ALA A 713 26.04 -34.53 -30.01
N PRO A 714 25.20 -34.93 -29.04
CA PRO A 714 23.78 -34.65 -28.81
C PRO A 714 23.53 -34.19 -27.35
N SER A 715 23.40 -32.88 -27.08
CA SER A 715 22.75 -32.40 -25.85
C SER A 715 21.61 -31.45 -26.22
N LYS A 716 20.50 -32.04 -26.68
CA LYS A 716 19.40 -31.35 -27.37
C LYS A 716 18.61 -30.33 -26.53
N THR A 717 18.85 -30.22 -25.22
CA THR A 717 18.02 -29.39 -24.31
C THR A 717 18.73 -28.18 -23.71
N LEU A 718 20.07 -28.17 -23.62
CA LEU A 718 20.84 -27.12 -22.93
C LEU A 718 20.93 -25.77 -23.69
N PRO A 719 21.13 -25.73 -25.03
CA PRO A 719 21.23 -24.46 -25.77
C PRO A 719 19.96 -23.61 -25.75
N ILE A 720 18.80 -24.26 -25.62
CA ILE A 720 17.49 -23.59 -25.60
C ILE A 720 17.30 -22.81 -24.30
N VAL A 721 17.77 -23.34 -23.18
CA VAL A 721 17.64 -22.69 -21.86
C VAL A 721 18.52 -21.45 -21.77
N GLY A 722 19.77 -21.52 -22.25
CA GLY A 722 20.69 -20.37 -22.30
C GLY A 722 20.16 -19.23 -23.18
N ALA A 723 19.66 -19.54 -24.37
CA ALA A 723 19.03 -18.56 -25.26
C ALA A 723 17.78 -17.91 -24.65
N LEU A 724 16.91 -18.69 -23.98
CA LEU A 724 15.72 -18.17 -23.32
C LEU A 724 16.07 -17.26 -22.13
N LEU A 725 17.11 -17.60 -21.36
CA LEU A 725 17.55 -16.79 -20.23
C LEU A 725 18.20 -15.48 -20.70
N GLY A 726 19.11 -15.55 -21.68
CA GLY A 726 19.71 -14.36 -22.28
C GLY A 726 18.67 -13.42 -22.89
N ALA A 727 17.67 -13.98 -23.59
CA ALA A 727 16.52 -13.22 -24.07
C ALA A 727 15.72 -12.57 -22.92
N THR A 728 15.47 -13.30 -21.83
CA THR A 728 14.68 -12.78 -20.70
C THR A 728 15.42 -11.67 -19.95
N LEU A 729 16.72 -11.83 -19.68
CA LEU A 729 17.53 -10.80 -19.02
C LEU A 729 17.65 -9.53 -19.87
N ASN A 730 17.84 -9.68 -21.18
CA ASN A 730 17.87 -8.53 -22.09
C ASN A 730 16.51 -7.83 -22.17
N VAL A 731 15.40 -8.58 -22.20
CA VAL A 731 14.05 -8.00 -22.15
C VAL A 731 13.81 -7.25 -20.84
N ALA A 732 14.25 -7.80 -19.70
CA ALA A 732 14.13 -7.15 -18.40
C ALA A 732 14.91 -5.83 -18.37
N LEU A 733 16.17 -5.82 -18.82
CA LEU A 733 16.97 -4.60 -18.90
C LEU A 733 16.32 -3.57 -19.84
N LEU A 734 15.88 -3.98 -21.03
CA LEU A 734 15.23 -3.05 -21.97
C LEU A 734 13.89 -2.53 -21.44
N TYR A 735 13.17 -3.33 -20.65
CA TYR A 735 11.97 -2.89 -19.96
C TYR A 735 12.29 -1.80 -18.94
N ASP A 736 13.32 -2.01 -18.11
CA ASP A 736 13.79 -1.03 -17.12
C ASP A 736 14.26 0.27 -17.81
N ILE A 737 14.97 0.15 -18.94
CA ILE A 737 15.37 1.30 -19.76
C ILE A 737 14.15 2.05 -20.30
N CYS A 738 13.14 1.34 -20.82
CA CYS A 738 11.93 2.00 -21.34
C CYS A 738 11.18 2.74 -20.23
N GLU A 739 11.11 2.17 -19.02
CA GLU A 739 10.49 2.85 -17.87
C GLU A 739 11.32 4.05 -17.41
N ALA A 740 12.64 3.90 -17.27
CA ALA A 740 13.54 5.00 -16.92
C ALA A 740 13.47 6.13 -17.96
N ALA A 741 13.45 5.78 -19.25
CA ALA A 741 13.32 6.72 -20.36
C ALA A 741 12.01 7.51 -20.25
N GLN A 742 10.89 6.82 -20.08
CA GLN A 742 9.59 7.46 -19.90
C GLN A 742 9.59 8.43 -18.72
N ALA A 743 10.17 8.03 -17.58
CA ALA A 743 10.17 8.87 -16.38
C ALA A 743 11.09 10.11 -16.50
N VAL A 744 12.34 9.91 -16.92
CA VAL A 744 13.31 11.00 -17.13
C VAL A 744 12.77 11.98 -18.18
N LEU A 745 12.30 11.48 -19.32
CA LEU A 745 11.85 12.34 -20.40
C LEU A 745 10.51 13.01 -20.12
N THR A 746 9.60 12.36 -19.38
CA THR A 746 8.40 13.01 -18.87
C THR A 746 8.77 14.19 -17.97
N ASP A 747 9.69 14.00 -17.02
CA ASP A 747 10.11 15.06 -16.10
C ASP A 747 10.66 16.27 -16.89
N ARG A 748 11.58 16.00 -17.82
CA ARG A 748 12.16 17.03 -18.70
C ARG A 748 11.12 17.68 -19.62
N PHE A 749 10.18 16.89 -20.11
CA PHE A 749 9.10 17.38 -20.96
C PHE A 749 8.20 18.35 -20.22
N LEU A 750 7.84 18.02 -18.97
CA LEU A 750 7.04 18.88 -18.11
C LEU A 750 7.82 20.13 -17.68
N GLU A 751 9.11 20.00 -17.37
CA GLU A 751 10.01 21.14 -17.09
C GLU A 751 10.04 22.12 -18.27
N ARG A 752 10.18 21.61 -19.50
CA ARG A 752 10.15 22.44 -20.71
C ARG A 752 8.78 23.06 -20.99
N LYS A 753 7.71 22.30 -20.75
CA LYS A 753 6.32 22.75 -21.02
C LYS A 753 5.86 23.80 -20.01
N TYR A 754 6.32 23.70 -18.76
CA TYR A 754 5.94 24.58 -17.67
C TYR A 754 7.19 25.25 -17.06
N PRO A 755 7.84 26.18 -17.79
CA PRO A 755 9.13 26.76 -17.38
C PRO A 755 9.01 27.65 -16.12
N LEU A 756 7.84 28.24 -15.86
CA LEU A 756 7.58 28.99 -14.62
C LEU A 756 7.38 28.06 -13.42
N TRP A 757 7.09 26.79 -13.66
CA TRP A 757 7.03 25.74 -12.65
C TRP A 757 8.43 25.19 -12.38
N MET A 758 9.37 26.08 -12.04
CA MET A 758 10.74 25.70 -11.72
C MET A 758 10.80 24.89 -10.43
N ARG A 759 11.74 23.94 -10.39
CA ARG A 759 12.23 23.36 -9.14
C ARG A 759 12.71 24.51 -8.25
N GLN A 760 12.09 24.72 -7.08
CA GLN A 760 12.86 25.22 -5.95
C GLN A 760 13.80 24.06 -5.58
N ILE A 761 14.92 23.95 -6.29
CA ILE A 761 16.10 23.25 -5.79
C ILE A 761 16.58 24.17 -4.66
N GLY A 762 16.79 23.63 -3.47
CA GLY A 762 17.11 24.42 -2.28
C GLY A 762 18.16 25.48 -2.55
N ASP A 763 17.69 26.72 -2.71
CA ASP A 763 18.48 27.89 -2.38
C ASP A 763 18.11 28.20 -0.93
N GLU A 764 19.13 28.15 -0.07
CA GLU A 764 19.07 28.70 1.28
C GLU A 764 18.40 30.08 1.25
N PRO A 765 17.67 30.48 2.30
CA PRO A 765 17.13 31.83 2.35
C PRO A 765 18.27 32.84 2.27
N LEU A 766 18.23 33.70 1.25
CA LEU A 766 18.89 34.99 1.34
C LEU A 766 18.17 35.79 2.43
N SER A 767 18.93 36.07 3.50
CA SER A 767 18.67 36.81 4.75
C SER A 767 17.90 36.11 5.87
#